data_AF-A0A814W5F1-F1
#
_entry.id   AF-A0A814W5F1-F1
#
_cell.length_a   1.000
_cell.length_b   1.000
_cell.length_c   1.000
_cell.angle_alpha   90.00
_cell.angle_beta   90.00
_cell.angle_gamma   90.00
#
_symmetry.space_group_name_H-M   'P 1'
#
loop_
_entity.id
_entity.type
_entity.pdbx_description
1 polymer ?
#
loop_
_entity_poly.entity_id
_entity_poly.type
_entity_poly.pdbx_seq_one_letter_code
_entity_poly.pdbx_strand_id
1 'polypeptide(L)'
;MANSTKKTVAVIGAGVSGLVSAVQMHRVGIQPVIFEKASNIGGMWNSDERPCWKSMRTNISKFSAALSDHSWSRNTSLFPNQPEVYSYLSDYAQKSLPEDIFRFNTKVNGYVSFEQFDYVIIASGFFNSPYTSAKISNLSSFPGTIMHSSDYRSSDQVRGKRVFIVGGSMSAVDIAGDMATNAKHITHISPHSFWVIPRVIPIKPSDRVSPFLPIDFVYYRRSIRASSEETVIRTKDQNRTANGNLRLVTGNMQKSSMLSDANDENPVFTTISDMYSPWTRMDRIVLQEGRSSQVTPVHTAPPISEHPDWICSLKLNNGKIFPTMCDDILVLCTGYQTCLDYFSEDILQDLSYRPDDPFCPLILHRSVFHPTLPNLAFIGMYRGVFWAVAELQARWVASIFAGLLPSPSIAAQQIGLEVERTVRAQQPRPQFPHSDYVGLINDLAKEILLTNSSDIVIPAQYCSTSPDQSVIDEMNNLCEEANSGRFIAGVVFRALHNTKWTFERTLTGKPSDGTVRGQAEFLFFSPNKLLYKEQGKLTLSSQMPLDITQKYIYSYDEEKDLLTVYFVNEDSQLGSLFHTIHFQSKENSSNGWLASGEHLCSQDHYSTSYLFALNGVNLSEFEITYTVKGPAKDYVSKTVFQPIKDHV
;
A
#
# COMPACT_ATOMS: atom_id res chain seq x y z
N MET A 1 8.65 53.98 -17.13
CA MET A 1 8.69 52.55 -16.79
C MET A 1 7.65 52.31 -15.72
N ALA A 2 6.50 51.73 -16.09
CA ALA A 2 5.47 51.39 -15.10
C ALA A 2 5.95 50.15 -14.33
N ASN A 3 6.00 50.26 -13.00
CA ASN A 3 6.17 49.13 -12.10
C ASN A 3 4.97 48.20 -12.31
N SER A 4 5.10 47.20 -13.19
CA SER A 4 4.12 46.12 -13.31
C SER A 4 4.14 45.36 -11.99
N THR A 5 3.19 45.64 -11.10
CA THR A 5 3.00 44.90 -9.85
C THR A 5 2.88 43.42 -10.18
N LYS A 6 3.77 42.61 -9.60
CA LYS A 6 3.79 41.15 -9.81
C LYS A 6 2.46 40.58 -9.33
N LYS A 7 1.76 39.81 -10.17
CA LYS A 7 0.50 39.16 -9.79
C LYS A 7 0.73 38.23 -8.59
N THR A 8 -0.28 38.06 -7.77
CA THR A 8 -0.23 37.34 -6.49
C THR A 8 -1.23 36.18 -6.46
N VAL A 9 -0.90 35.10 -5.76
CA VAL A 9 -1.79 33.94 -5.59
C VAL A 9 -1.74 33.41 -4.16
N ALA A 10 -2.91 33.27 -3.55
CA ALA A 10 -3.05 32.55 -2.29
C ALA A 10 -3.11 31.04 -2.55
N VAL A 11 -2.26 30.27 -1.86
CA VAL A 11 -2.26 28.81 -1.91
C VAL A 11 -2.66 28.27 -0.55
N ILE A 12 -3.76 27.53 -0.49
CA ILE A 12 -4.32 27.04 0.78
C ILE A 12 -3.84 25.61 1.04
N GLY A 13 -2.89 25.45 1.97
CA GLY A 13 -2.24 24.19 2.35
C GLY A 13 -0.80 24.07 1.81
N ALA A 14 0.10 23.49 2.61
CA ALA A 14 1.51 23.24 2.30
C ALA A 14 1.86 21.73 2.22
N GLY A 15 0.87 20.91 1.84
CA GLY A 15 1.12 19.53 1.39
C GLY A 15 1.69 19.47 -0.02
N VAL A 16 1.82 18.26 -0.59
CA VAL A 16 2.34 18.05 -1.95
C VAL A 16 1.69 18.98 -2.97
N SER A 17 0.35 19.03 -3.01
CA SER A 17 -0.42 19.89 -3.91
C SER A 17 -0.08 21.38 -3.76
N GLY A 18 0.11 21.86 -2.53
CA GLY A 18 0.40 23.25 -2.24
C GLY A 18 1.81 23.63 -2.66
N LEU A 19 2.78 22.77 -2.35
CA LEU A 19 4.18 22.96 -2.72
C LEU A 19 4.35 23.00 -4.24
N VAL A 20 3.79 22.02 -4.97
CA VAL A 20 3.87 22.04 -6.44
C VAL A 20 3.15 23.26 -7.03
N SER A 21 2.00 23.64 -6.48
CA SER A 21 1.28 24.85 -6.92
C SER A 21 2.13 26.11 -6.77
N ALA A 22 2.73 26.32 -5.60
CA ALA A 22 3.58 27.47 -5.35
C ALA A 22 4.81 27.48 -6.26
N VAL A 23 5.45 26.33 -6.48
CA VAL A 23 6.62 26.23 -7.37
C VAL A 23 6.26 26.60 -8.80
N GLN A 24 5.17 26.04 -9.34
CA GLN A 24 4.77 26.35 -10.71
C GLN A 24 4.33 27.81 -10.88
N MET A 25 3.64 28.39 -9.89
CA MET A 25 3.29 29.81 -9.88
C MET A 25 4.53 30.71 -9.85
N HIS A 26 5.49 30.38 -8.98
CA HIS A 26 6.75 31.11 -8.88
C HIS A 26 7.53 31.10 -10.20
N ARG A 27 7.58 29.95 -10.89
CA ARG A 27 8.27 29.78 -12.19
C ARG A 27 7.69 30.63 -13.32
N VAL A 28 6.38 30.86 -13.31
CA VAL A 28 5.71 31.73 -14.30
C VAL A 28 5.66 33.20 -13.87
N GLY A 29 6.35 33.57 -12.79
CA GLY A 29 6.45 34.94 -12.32
C GLY A 29 5.25 35.43 -11.52
N ILE A 30 4.35 34.56 -11.07
CA ILE A 30 3.27 34.89 -10.12
C ILE A 30 3.81 34.67 -8.70
N GLN A 31 3.55 35.59 -7.78
CA GLN A 31 4.01 35.52 -6.40
C GLN A 31 3.06 34.66 -5.55
N PRO A 32 3.45 33.44 -5.13
CA PRO A 32 2.65 32.66 -4.21
C PRO A 32 2.79 33.15 -2.77
N VAL A 33 1.72 33.00 -1.99
CA VAL A 33 1.72 33.01 -0.53
C VAL A 33 0.99 31.75 -0.07
N ILE A 34 1.65 30.92 0.74
CA ILE A 34 1.10 29.66 1.23
C ILE A 34 0.57 29.84 2.64
N PHE A 35 -0.70 29.50 2.84
CA PHE A 35 -1.34 29.46 4.16
C PHE A 35 -1.42 28.01 4.64
N GLU A 36 -0.74 27.69 5.74
CA GLU A 36 -0.71 26.34 6.34
C GLU A 36 -1.18 26.40 7.78
N LYS A 37 -2.13 25.54 8.13
CA LYS A 37 -2.70 25.44 9.48
C LYS A 37 -1.69 24.85 10.48
N ALA A 38 -0.82 23.96 10.01
CA ALA A 38 0.23 23.33 10.80
C ALA A 38 1.43 24.27 10.99
N SER A 39 2.34 23.90 11.89
CA SER A 39 3.59 24.62 12.11
C SER A 39 4.66 24.32 11.06
N ASN A 40 4.40 23.39 10.13
CA ASN A 40 5.36 22.98 9.09
C ASN A 40 4.66 22.43 7.84
N ILE A 41 5.42 22.24 6.76
CA ILE A 41 4.96 21.69 5.48
C ILE A 41 4.66 20.18 5.56
N GLY A 42 4.28 19.58 4.43
CA GLY A 42 4.24 18.13 4.24
C GLY A 42 2.83 17.54 4.30
N GLY A 43 1.88 18.25 4.91
CA GLY A 43 0.48 17.82 5.03
C GLY A 43 0.38 16.43 5.66
N MET A 44 -0.21 15.46 4.95
CA MET A 44 -0.34 14.07 5.41
C MET A 44 1.01 13.39 5.74
N TRP A 45 2.14 13.89 5.23
CA TRP A 45 3.47 13.34 5.50
C TRP A 45 4.23 14.09 6.59
N ASN A 46 3.62 15.07 7.25
CA ASN A 46 4.20 15.71 8.42
C ASN A 46 4.00 14.79 9.65
N SER A 47 5.09 14.42 10.32
CA SER A 47 5.05 13.49 11.47
C SER A 47 4.38 14.08 12.71
N ASP A 48 4.41 15.41 12.85
CA ASP A 48 3.76 16.11 13.95
C ASP A 48 2.24 16.19 13.73
N GLU A 49 1.81 15.99 12.49
CA GLU A 49 0.41 16.02 12.08
C GLU A 49 -0.20 14.62 11.96
N ARG A 50 -1.53 14.58 11.83
CA ARG A 50 -2.29 13.35 11.54
C ARG A 50 -2.57 13.27 10.03
N PRO A 51 -2.64 12.07 9.42
CA PRO A 51 -2.65 10.73 10.01
C PRO A 51 -1.38 9.90 9.72
N CYS A 52 -0.20 10.47 9.90
CA CYS A 52 1.04 9.77 9.56
C CYS A 52 1.68 9.06 10.76
N TRP A 53 2.46 8.01 10.48
CA TRP A 53 3.35 7.36 11.44
C TRP A 53 4.67 6.98 10.78
N LYS A 54 5.75 6.82 11.57
CA LYS A 54 7.11 6.73 11.03
C LYS A 54 7.36 5.55 10.09
N SER A 55 6.74 4.40 10.36
CA SER A 55 6.87 3.19 9.52
C SER A 55 5.90 3.16 8.34
N MET A 56 4.99 4.15 8.21
CA MET A 56 4.11 4.27 7.05
C MET A 56 4.95 4.42 5.79
N ARG A 57 4.61 3.66 4.75
CA ARG A 57 5.30 3.69 3.45
C ARG A 57 4.38 4.08 2.33
N THR A 58 4.93 4.60 1.25
CA THR A 58 4.19 4.77 0.00
C THR A 58 3.66 3.43 -0.50
N ASN A 59 2.51 3.49 -1.16
CA ASN A 59 1.90 2.32 -1.81
C ASN A 59 2.49 2.03 -3.20
N ILE A 60 3.21 2.99 -3.77
CA ILE A 60 3.84 2.96 -5.09
C ILE A 60 5.33 3.23 -4.93
N SER A 61 6.14 2.80 -5.89
CA SER A 61 7.59 2.96 -5.82
C SER A 61 8.00 4.44 -5.80
N LYS A 62 9.25 4.71 -5.38
CA LYS A 62 9.87 6.03 -5.42
C LYS A 62 9.84 6.65 -6.82
N PHE A 63 9.80 5.85 -7.88
CA PHE A 63 9.72 6.35 -9.25
C PHE A 63 8.37 7.01 -9.54
N SER A 64 7.26 6.46 -9.04
CA SER A 64 5.92 7.02 -9.26
C SER A 64 5.49 8.00 -8.17
N ALA A 65 5.95 7.81 -6.93
CA ALA A 65 5.85 8.79 -5.86
C ALA A 65 6.97 9.83 -6.00
N ALA A 66 7.01 10.57 -7.10
CA ALA A 66 8.01 11.61 -7.35
C ALA A 66 7.37 12.82 -8.03
N LEU A 67 8.13 13.91 -8.07
CA LEU A 67 7.86 15.10 -8.87
C LEU A 67 8.74 15.04 -10.10
N SER A 68 8.26 15.57 -11.21
CA SER A 68 8.87 15.36 -12.52
C SER A 68 10.33 15.85 -12.63
N ASP A 69 10.71 16.82 -11.82
CA ASP A 69 12.01 17.49 -11.84
C ASP A 69 12.75 17.43 -10.49
N HIS A 70 12.37 16.50 -9.62
CA HIS A 70 13.01 16.30 -8.33
C HIS A 70 13.24 14.82 -8.06
N SER A 71 14.51 14.44 -8.00
CA SER A 71 14.94 13.05 -7.83
C SER A 71 15.10 12.70 -6.36
N TRP A 72 14.72 11.47 -6.00
CA TRP A 72 15.00 10.91 -4.68
C TRP A 72 16.50 10.78 -4.41
N SER A 73 16.88 10.78 -3.13
CA SER A 73 18.27 10.46 -2.75
C SER A 73 18.61 9.01 -3.13
N ARG A 74 19.88 8.74 -3.46
CA ARG A 74 20.33 7.42 -3.94
C ARG A 74 19.99 6.26 -3.00
N ASN A 75 20.02 6.50 -1.69
CA ASN A 75 19.78 5.48 -0.66
C ASN A 75 18.32 5.43 -0.18
N THR A 76 17.41 6.11 -0.87
CA THR A 76 15.98 6.06 -0.52
C THR A 76 15.44 4.66 -0.78
N SER A 77 14.68 4.14 0.18
CA SER A 77 13.91 2.91 0.05
C SER A 77 13.07 2.90 -1.25
N LEU A 78 12.94 1.73 -1.89
CA LEU A 78 12.13 1.60 -3.11
C LEU A 78 10.67 2.04 -2.90
N PHE A 79 10.14 1.83 -1.69
CA PHE A 79 8.86 2.36 -1.24
C PHE A 79 9.11 3.28 -0.04
N PRO A 80 9.31 4.59 -0.27
CA PRO A 80 9.73 5.53 0.75
C PRO A 80 8.82 5.52 1.99
N ASN A 81 9.42 5.58 3.16
CA ASN A 81 8.73 5.75 4.44
C ASN A 81 8.45 7.23 4.74
N GLN A 82 7.67 7.49 5.79
CA GLN A 82 7.27 8.85 6.16
C GLN A 82 8.46 9.82 6.33
N PRO A 83 9.53 9.50 7.09
CA PRO A 83 10.70 10.38 7.20
C PRO A 83 11.36 10.68 5.85
N GLU A 84 11.51 9.68 4.98
CA GLU A 84 12.08 9.86 3.64
C GLU A 84 11.21 10.80 2.80
N VAL A 85 9.88 10.61 2.80
CA VAL A 85 8.95 11.49 2.07
C VAL A 85 9.00 12.92 2.60
N TYR A 86 9.01 13.10 3.91
CA TYR A 86 9.10 14.43 4.51
C TYR A 86 10.39 15.14 4.12
N SER A 87 11.52 14.43 4.15
CA SER A 87 12.82 14.96 3.72
C SER A 87 12.81 15.36 2.25
N TYR A 88 12.21 14.55 1.39
CA TYR A 88 12.07 14.85 -0.05
C TYR A 88 11.25 16.13 -0.29
N LEU A 89 10.10 16.28 0.39
CA LEU A 89 9.27 17.49 0.25
C LEU A 89 9.94 18.74 0.82
N SER A 90 10.71 18.59 1.90
CA SER A 90 11.50 19.67 2.49
C SER A 90 12.61 20.14 1.55
N ASP A 91 13.36 19.22 0.96
CA ASP A 91 14.41 19.52 -0.01
C ASP A 91 13.83 20.19 -1.27
N TYR A 92 12.69 19.69 -1.78
CA TYR A 92 11.98 20.31 -2.90
C TYR A 92 11.56 21.76 -2.62
N ALA A 93 10.96 22.00 -1.45
CA ALA A 93 10.52 23.33 -1.04
C ALA A 93 11.71 24.28 -0.88
N GLN A 94 12.75 23.86 -0.15
CA GLN A 94 13.94 24.66 0.10
C GLN A 94 14.67 25.07 -1.19
N LYS A 95 14.72 24.18 -2.18
CA LYS A 95 15.37 24.46 -3.47
C LYS A 95 14.58 25.40 -4.36
N SER A 96 13.25 25.42 -4.22
CA SER A 96 12.35 26.00 -5.24
C SER A 96 11.58 27.22 -4.77
N LEU A 97 11.50 27.47 -3.46
CA LEU A 97 10.64 28.48 -2.86
C LEU A 97 11.40 29.35 -1.84
N PRO A 98 11.18 30.67 -1.83
CA PRO A 98 11.63 31.53 -0.73
C PRO A 98 10.90 31.20 0.59
N GLU A 99 11.58 31.35 1.73
CA GLU A 99 10.99 31.05 3.05
C GLU A 99 9.86 32.02 3.45
N ASP A 100 9.90 33.26 2.98
CA ASP A 100 8.98 34.33 3.40
C ASP A 100 7.55 34.20 2.84
N ILE A 101 7.34 33.28 1.89
CA ILE A 101 6.01 32.99 1.33
C ILE A 101 5.14 32.16 2.25
N PHE A 102 5.73 31.46 3.22
CA PHE A 102 4.99 30.56 4.11
C PHE A 102 4.35 31.33 5.28
N ARG A 103 3.08 31.04 5.54
CA ARG A 103 2.30 31.50 6.69
C ARG A 103 1.83 30.27 7.45
N PHE A 104 2.71 29.74 8.31
CA PHE A 104 2.41 28.61 9.19
C PHE A 104 1.49 29.03 10.34
N ASN A 105 0.88 28.05 11.00
CA ASN A 105 -0.11 28.24 12.07
C ASN A 105 -1.26 29.18 11.65
N THR A 106 -1.53 29.27 10.35
CA THR A 106 -2.51 30.19 9.76
C THR A 106 -3.59 29.37 9.09
N LYS A 107 -4.61 28.99 9.87
CA LYS A 107 -5.80 28.36 9.32
C LYS A 107 -6.61 29.43 8.58
N VAL A 108 -6.94 29.15 7.32
CA VAL A 108 -7.90 29.97 6.57
C VAL A 108 -9.31 29.53 6.96
N ASN A 109 -9.93 30.26 7.88
CA ASN A 109 -11.33 30.11 8.29
C ASN A 109 -11.84 31.37 8.99
N GLY A 110 -13.00 31.90 8.59
CA GLY A 110 -13.60 33.06 9.26
C GLY A 110 -12.76 34.36 9.18
N TYR A 111 -13.39 35.49 9.52
CA TYR A 111 -12.81 36.83 9.31
C TYR A 111 -12.06 37.33 10.55
N VAL A 112 -10.78 36.97 10.71
CA VAL A 112 -9.88 37.64 11.69
C VAL A 112 -9.06 38.75 11.00
N SER A 113 -8.62 38.50 9.78
CA SER A 113 -7.93 39.44 8.89
C SER A 113 -8.24 39.08 7.44
N PHE A 114 -8.12 40.04 6.52
CA PHE A 114 -8.27 39.78 5.08
C PHE A 114 -7.04 40.28 4.31
N GLU A 115 -6.69 39.56 3.26
CA GLU A 115 -5.64 39.90 2.31
C GLU A 115 -6.18 39.64 0.90
N GLN A 116 -5.86 40.51 -0.06
CA GLN A 116 -6.34 40.40 -1.42
C GLN A 116 -5.28 39.78 -2.32
N PHE A 117 -5.72 38.87 -3.18
CA PHE A 117 -4.89 38.17 -4.16
C PHE A 117 -5.56 38.20 -5.53
N ASP A 118 -4.77 38.17 -6.59
CA ASP A 118 -5.29 38.08 -7.96
C ASP A 118 -5.94 36.71 -8.21
N TYR A 119 -5.39 35.67 -7.58
CA TYR A 119 -5.81 34.28 -7.74
C TYR A 119 -5.84 33.51 -6.42
N VAL A 120 -6.60 32.41 -6.39
CA VAL A 120 -6.63 31.46 -5.27
C VAL A 120 -6.46 30.02 -5.77
N ILE A 121 -5.63 29.25 -5.08
CA ILE A 121 -5.47 27.81 -5.29
C ILE A 121 -5.85 27.07 -4.02
N ILE A 122 -6.83 26.18 -4.13
CA ILE A 122 -7.21 25.27 -3.05
C ILE A 122 -6.38 23.99 -3.17
N ALA A 123 -5.46 23.80 -2.22
CA ALA A 123 -4.56 22.65 -2.14
C ALA A 123 -4.65 21.93 -0.78
N SER A 124 -5.79 22.06 -0.10
CA SER A 124 -6.04 21.57 1.26
C SER A 124 -6.33 20.05 1.33
N GLY A 125 -6.63 19.42 0.19
CA GLY A 125 -6.86 17.98 0.07
C GLY A 125 -8.15 17.47 0.74
N PHE A 126 -8.32 16.15 0.75
CA PHE A 126 -9.52 15.47 1.30
C PHE A 126 -9.41 15.03 2.76
N PHE A 127 -8.19 14.88 3.27
CA PHE A 127 -7.92 14.23 4.55
C PHE A 127 -7.81 15.25 5.69
N ASN A 128 -8.84 16.07 5.89
CA ASN A 128 -8.78 17.13 6.90
C ASN A 128 -9.21 16.66 8.29
N SER A 129 -10.47 16.26 8.43
CA SER A 129 -11.05 15.90 9.73
C SER A 129 -11.39 14.41 9.79
N PRO A 130 -10.99 13.67 10.84
CA PRO A 130 -11.42 12.29 11.05
C PRO A 130 -12.93 12.12 10.92
N TYR A 131 -13.37 11.16 10.11
CA TYR A 131 -14.78 10.81 10.01
C TYR A 131 -15.16 9.89 11.18
N THR A 132 -15.42 10.48 12.35
CA THR A 132 -15.77 9.76 13.58
C THR A 132 -17.26 9.47 13.72
N SER A 133 -18.10 10.01 12.84
CA SER A 133 -19.55 9.80 12.81
C SER A 133 -19.96 8.45 12.20
N ALA A 134 -19.08 7.44 12.25
CA ALA A 134 -19.49 6.06 12.09
C ALA A 134 -20.76 5.86 12.92
N LYS A 135 -21.87 5.49 12.27
CA LYS A 135 -23.21 5.40 12.89
C LYS A 135 -23.29 4.20 13.85
N ILE A 136 -22.36 4.12 14.79
CA ILE A 136 -22.28 3.15 15.87
C ILE A 136 -22.99 3.79 17.05
N SER A 137 -24.21 3.32 17.31
CA SER A 137 -25.01 3.82 18.43
C SER A 137 -24.32 3.50 19.75
N ASN A 138 -24.34 4.43 20.70
CA ASN A 138 -23.70 4.32 22.03
C ASN A 138 -22.19 4.04 22.00
N LEU A 139 -21.47 4.49 20.97
CA LEU A 139 -20.02 4.29 20.84
C LEU A 139 -19.23 4.68 22.12
N SER A 140 -19.62 5.76 22.80
CA SER A 140 -19.02 6.22 24.06
C SER A 140 -19.14 5.22 25.22
N SER A 141 -20.01 4.22 25.12
CA SER A 141 -20.14 3.13 26.09
C SER A 141 -19.13 2.00 25.85
N PHE A 142 -18.28 2.07 24.81
CA PHE A 142 -17.23 1.09 24.62
C PHE A 142 -16.28 1.10 25.83
N PRO A 143 -16.00 -0.05 26.46
CA PRO A 143 -15.36 -0.09 27.77
C PRO A 143 -13.86 0.17 27.74
N GLY A 144 -13.23 0.03 26.58
CA GLY A 144 -11.80 0.25 26.38
C GLY A 144 -11.48 1.52 25.58
N THR A 145 -10.32 1.53 24.94
CA THR A 145 -9.83 2.72 24.22
C THR A 145 -10.45 2.81 22.84
N ILE A 146 -10.99 3.98 22.47
CA ILE A 146 -11.42 4.29 21.11
C ILE A 146 -10.39 5.23 20.49
N MET A 147 -9.92 4.89 19.29
CA MET A 147 -9.03 5.76 18.50
C MET A 147 -9.48 5.79 17.04
N HIS A 148 -9.23 6.89 16.34
CA HIS A 148 -9.33 6.92 14.88
C HIS A 148 -7.98 6.56 14.25
N SER A 149 -7.97 6.10 12.99
CA SER A 149 -6.72 5.77 12.27
C SER A 149 -5.72 6.93 12.24
N SER A 150 -6.21 8.16 12.34
CA SER A 150 -5.41 9.39 12.46
C SER A 150 -4.53 9.46 13.72
N ASP A 151 -4.86 8.69 14.74
CA ASP A 151 -4.22 8.73 16.06
C ASP A 151 -3.22 7.57 16.23
N TYR A 152 -3.12 6.71 15.22
CA TYR A 152 -2.13 5.63 15.18
C TYR A 152 -0.73 6.19 14.93
N ARG A 153 0.26 5.66 15.66
CA ARG A 153 1.67 6.08 15.63
C ARG A 153 2.65 4.91 15.67
N SER A 154 2.32 3.82 16.36
CA SER A 154 3.07 2.57 16.28
C SER A 154 2.28 1.39 16.85
N SER A 155 2.71 0.18 16.49
CA SER A 155 2.12 -1.05 17.01
C SER A 155 2.37 -1.23 18.51
N ASP A 156 3.23 -0.43 19.15
CA ASP A 156 3.41 -0.44 20.62
C ASP A 156 2.13 -0.03 21.35
N GLN A 157 1.30 0.84 20.75
CA GLN A 157 0.02 1.27 21.32
C GLN A 157 -0.96 0.12 21.55
N VAL A 158 -0.76 -1.02 20.87
CA VAL A 158 -1.65 -2.19 20.94
C VAL A 158 -0.98 -3.44 21.53
N ARG A 159 0.21 -3.28 22.13
CA ARG A 159 1.02 -4.41 22.64
C ARG A 159 0.22 -5.29 23.62
N GLY A 160 0.08 -6.57 23.26
CA GLY A 160 -0.64 -7.57 24.06
C GLY A 160 -2.15 -7.35 24.16
N LYS A 161 -2.71 -6.34 23.47
CA LYS A 161 -4.13 -6.01 23.52
C LYS A 161 -4.92 -6.70 22.41
N ARG A 162 -6.22 -6.81 22.63
CA ARG A 162 -7.20 -7.22 21.62
C ARG A 162 -7.69 -5.97 20.90
N VAL A 163 -7.77 -6.04 19.58
CA VAL A 163 -8.10 -4.88 18.75
C VAL A 163 -9.28 -5.19 17.85
N PHE A 164 -10.25 -4.28 17.81
CA PHE A 164 -11.30 -4.22 16.80
C PHE A 164 -10.94 -3.12 15.81
N ILE A 165 -10.87 -3.44 14.52
CA ILE A 165 -10.65 -2.46 13.46
C ILE A 165 -11.92 -2.35 12.64
N VAL A 166 -12.42 -1.13 12.43
CA VAL A 166 -13.64 -0.88 11.63
C VAL A 166 -13.27 -0.11 10.37
N GLY A 167 -13.47 -0.73 9.20
CA GLY A 167 -13.13 -0.15 7.90
C GLY A 167 -12.72 -1.24 6.90
N GLY A 168 -12.71 -0.92 5.60
CA GLY A 168 -12.41 -1.90 4.54
C GLY A 168 -11.47 -1.37 3.45
N SER A 169 -10.68 -0.34 3.75
CA SER A 169 -9.83 0.35 2.79
C SER A 169 -8.37 0.41 3.26
N MET A 170 -7.52 1.11 2.50
CA MET A 170 -6.06 1.17 2.65
C MET A 170 -5.58 1.31 4.10
N SER A 171 -6.03 2.34 4.84
CA SER A 171 -5.60 2.56 6.23
C SER A 171 -5.96 1.39 7.16
N ALA A 172 -7.11 0.74 6.96
CA ALA A 172 -7.54 -0.36 7.81
C ALA A 172 -6.60 -1.56 7.67
N VAL A 173 -6.28 -1.93 6.43
CA VAL A 173 -5.41 -3.06 6.11
C VAL A 173 -3.96 -2.80 6.51
N ASP A 174 -3.43 -1.60 6.23
CA ASP A 174 -2.03 -1.28 6.53
C ASP A 174 -1.80 -1.20 8.05
N ILE A 175 -2.69 -0.51 8.78
CA ILE A 175 -2.63 -0.43 10.25
C ILE A 175 -2.84 -1.80 10.87
N ALA A 176 -3.79 -2.62 10.38
CA ALA A 176 -3.98 -3.97 10.89
C ALA A 176 -2.73 -4.85 10.71
N GLY A 177 -2.08 -4.76 9.54
CA GLY A 177 -0.85 -5.49 9.24
C GLY A 177 0.31 -5.09 10.16
N ASP A 178 0.46 -3.79 10.46
CA ASP A 178 1.48 -3.29 11.37
C ASP A 178 1.17 -3.64 12.84
N MET A 179 -0.06 -3.40 13.28
CA MET A 179 -0.56 -3.70 14.64
C MET A 179 -0.40 -5.18 15.01
N ALA A 180 -0.63 -6.09 14.06
CA ALA A 180 -0.58 -7.54 14.30
C ALA A 180 0.80 -8.04 14.79
N THR A 181 1.85 -7.25 14.61
CA THR A 181 3.18 -7.51 15.16
C THR A 181 3.20 -7.55 16.70
N ASN A 182 2.40 -6.70 17.34
CA ASN A 182 2.39 -6.53 18.79
C ASN A 182 1.03 -6.81 19.44
N ALA A 183 -0.08 -6.77 18.67
CA ALA A 183 -1.41 -7.10 19.16
C ALA A 183 -1.53 -8.58 19.52
N LYS A 184 -2.32 -8.88 20.55
CA LYS A 184 -2.67 -10.27 20.91
C LYS A 184 -3.56 -10.90 19.84
N HIS A 185 -4.57 -10.16 19.38
CA HIS A 185 -5.53 -10.59 18.38
C HIS A 185 -6.25 -9.38 17.77
N ILE A 186 -6.56 -9.44 16.48
CA ILE A 186 -7.26 -8.40 15.74
C ILE A 186 -8.53 -8.98 15.11
N THR A 187 -9.68 -8.41 15.44
CA THR A 187 -10.93 -8.60 14.70
C THR A 187 -11.11 -7.42 13.74
N HIS A 188 -10.95 -7.66 12.44
CA HIS A 188 -11.10 -6.64 11.40
C HIS A 188 -12.51 -6.72 10.82
N ILE A 189 -13.29 -5.65 10.94
CA ILE A 189 -14.69 -5.56 10.54
C ILE A 189 -14.78 -4.70 9.27
N SER A 190 -15.18 -5.31 8.16
CA SER A 190 -15.30 -4.64 6.87
C SER A 190 -16.72 -4.75 6.29
N PRO A 191 -17.27 -3.66 5.73
CA PRO A 191 -18.59 -3.67 5.12
C PRO A 191 -18.64 -4.26 3.70
N HIS A 192 -17.50 -4.57 3.11
CA HIS A 192 -17.36 -5.14 1.77
C HIS A 192 -16.08 -5.97 1.68
N SER A 193 -16.02 -6.86 0.69
CA SER A 193 -14.81 -7.59 0.34
C SER A 193 -13.76 -6.68 -0.31
N PHE A 194 -12.49 -7.07 -0.23
CA PHE A 194 -11.38 -6.38 -0.89
C PHE A 194 -10.25 -7.36 -1.21
N TRP A 195 -9.38 -6.98 -2.15
CA TRP A 195 -8.12 -7.65 -2.45
C TRP A 195 -6.98 -7.03 -1.64
N VAL A 196 -6.03 -7.86 -1.17
CA VAL A 196 -4.80 -7.37 -0.52
C VAL A 196 -3.63 -7.62 -1.46
N ILE A 197 -3.03 -6.58 -2.02
CA ILE A 197 -1.98 -6.72 -3.02
C ILE A 197 -0.63 -6.34 -2.37
N PRO A 198 0.41 -7.18 -2.47
CA PRO A 198 1.74 -6.76 -2.02
C PRO A 198 2.30 -5.69 -2.94
N ARG A 199 3.31 -4.95 -2.47
CA ARG A 199 3.91 -3.85 -3.25
C ARG A 199 4.69 -4.33 -4.48
N VAL A 200 5.07 -5.61 -4.49
CA VAL A 200 5.78 -6.27 -5.59
C VAL A 200 5.01 -7.50 -6.06
N ILE A 201 4.67 -7.53 -7.34
CA ILE A 201 3.75 -8.50 -7.98
C ILE A 201 4.34 -9.05 -9.30
N PRO A 202 3.89 -10.22 -9.78
CA PRO A 202 4.39 -10.78 -11.03
C PRO A 202 3.86 -9.99 -12.23
N ILE A 203 4.69 -9.83 -13.26
CA ILE A 203 4.29 -9.22 -14.55
C ILE A 203 3.23 -10.09 -15.25
N LYS A 204 3.41 -11.41 -15.22
CA LYS A 204 2.50 -12.41 -15.81
C LYS A 204 2.10 -13.42 -14.73
N PRO A 205 1.00 -13.19 -13.99
CA PRO A 205 0.67 -14.00 -12.81
C PRO A 205 0.47 -15.50 -13.06
N SER A 206 0.08 -15.89 -14.28
CA SER A 206 -0.09 -17.30 -14.67
C SER A 206 1.22 -18.02 -15.02
N ASP A 207 2.33 -17.30 -15.10
CA ASP A 207 3.66 -17.83 -15.44
C ASP A 207 4.49 -18.00 -14.15
N ARG A 208 4.89 -19.24 -13.84
CA ARG A 208 5.61 -19.61 -12.61
C ARG A 208 7.03 -19.04 -12.52
N VAL A 209 7.58 -18.63 -13.66
CA VAL A 209 8.91 -17.99 -13.75
C VAL A 209 8.81 -16.53 -14.20
N SER A 210 7.61 -15.93 -14.09
CA SER A 210 7.43 -14.50 -14.33
C SER A 210 8.34 -13.69 -13.40
N PRO A 211 9.08 -12.71 -13.93
CA PRO A 211 9.69 -11.65 -13.12
C PRO A 211 8.64 -10.94 -12.28
N PHE A 212 9.09 -10.37 -11.16
CA PHE A 212 8.30 -9.54 -10.27
C PHE A 212 8.76 -8.09 -10.37
N LEU A 213 7.84 -7.15 -10.27
CA LEU A 213 8.12 -5.73 -10.31
C LEU A 213 7.23 -4.98 -9.30
N PRO A 214 7.60 -3.74 -8.93
CA PRO A 214 6.71 -2.84 -8.21
C PRO A 214 5.33 -2.76 -8.86
N ILE A 215 4.30 -2.68 -8.04
CA ILE A 215 2.89 -2.67 -8.48
C ILE A 215 2.59 -1.58 -9.51
N ASP A 216 3.21 -0.41 -9.37
CA ASP A 216 3.11 0.69 -10.30
C ASP A 216 3.83 0.41 -11.62
N PHE A 217 4.95 -0.32 -11.64
CA PHE A 217 5.59 -0.72 -12.89
C PHE A 217 4.80 -1.76 -13.66
N VAL A 218 3.96 -2.55 -12.98
CA VAL A 218 3.07 -3.51 -13.64
C VAL A 218 1.81 -2.82 -14.15
N TYR A 219 1.18 -1.97 -13.34
CA TYR A 219 -0.12 -1.37 -13.68
C TYR A 219 -0.07 -0.01 -14.38
N TYR A 220 1.00 0.78 -14.23
CA TYR A 220 1.11 2.11 -14.88
C TYR A 220 1.77 1.99 -16.25
N ARG A 221 1.22 1.09 -17.06
CA ARG A 221 1.67 0.82 -18.43
C ARG A 221 0.66 1.26 -19.46
N ARG A 222 1.14 1.85 -20.56
CA ARG A 222 0.30 2.18 -21.71
C ARG A 222 -0.21 0.93 -22.41
N SER A 223 0.64 -0.09 -22.54
CA SER A 223 0.37 -1.33 -23.27
C SER A 223 -0.79 -2.17 -22.74
N ILE A 224 -1.18 -1.98 -21.48
CA ILE A 224 -2.24 -2.76 -20.84
C ILE A 224 -3.55 -1.98 -20.63
N ARG A 225 -3.59 -0.70 -21.01
CA ARG A 225 -4.82 0.08 -20.87
C ARG A 225 -5.85 -0.34 -21.90
N ALA A 226 -7.05 -0.64 -21.40
CA ALA A 226 -8.19 -0.98 -22.24
C ALA A 226 -8.91 0.25 -22.81
N SER A 227 -8.80 1.42 -22.17
CA SER A 227 -9.49 2.64 -22.58
C SER A 227 -8.62 3.87 -22.36
N SER A 228 -8.79 4.89 -23.20
CA SER A 228 -8.21 6.22 -23.05
C SER A 228 -9.15 7.23 -22.39
N GLU A 229 -10.34 6.80 -21.96
CA GLU A 229 -11.36 7.70 -21.40
C GLU A 229 -11.01 8.21 -19.98
N GLU A 230 -11.56 9.38 -19.67
CA GLU A 230 -11.39 10.09 -18.40
C GLU A 230 -12.16 9.44 -17.24
N THR A 231 -13.10 8.54 -17.54
CA THR A 231 -13.87 7.77 -16.55
C THR A 231 -13.73 6.27 -16.76
N VAL A 232 -13.79 5.51 -15.66
CA VAL A 232 -13.73 4.04 -15.69
C VAL A 232 -15.09 3.50 -15.27
N ILE A 233 -16.07 3.57 -16.17
CA ILE A 233 -17.33 2.86 -15.99
C ILE A 233 -17.16 1.45 -16.53
N ARG A 234 -16.87 0.52 -15.62
CA ARG A 234 -16.77 -0.91 -15.97
C ARG A 234 -18.14 -1.56 -16.02
N THR A 235 -18.36 -2.38 -17.05
CA THR A 235 -19.47 -3.33 -17.08
C THR A 235 -19.25 -4.43 -16.03
N LYS A 236 -20.30 -5.18 -15.70
CA LYS A 236 -20.22 -6.35 -14.82
C LYS A 236 -19.18 -7.38 -15.26
N ASP A 237 -19.11 -7.67 -16.57
CA ASP A 237 -18.12 -8.62 -17.11
C ASP A 237 -16.69 -8.07 -17.04
N GLN A 238 -16.50 -6.76 -17.23
CA GLN A 238 -15.20 -6.13 -17.04
C GLN A 238 -14.78 -6.16 -15.57
N ASN A 239 -15.71 -5.97 -14.63
CA ASN A 239 -15.45 -6.14 -13.20
C ASN A 239 -15.08 -7.59 -12.87
N ARG A 240 -15.84 -8.57 -13.36
CA ARG A 240 -15.53 -10.00 -13.21
C ARG A 240 -14.13 -10.32 -13.72
N THR A 241 -13.79 -9.82 -14.90
CA THR A 241 -12.45 -9.99 -15.49
C THR A 241 -11.36 -9.37 -14.62
N ALA A 242 -11.58 -8.17 -14.08
CA ALA A 242 -10.62 -7.50 -13.20
C ALA A 242 -10.43 -8.27 -11.89
N ASN A 243 -11.51 -8.76 -11.26
CA ASN A 243 -11.46 -9.62 -10.07
C ASN A 243 -10.74 -10.94 -10.36
N GLY A 244 -11.02 -11.58 -11.50
CA GLY A 244 -10.32 -12.78 -11.95
C GLY A 244 -8.81 -12.57 -12.13
N ASN A 245 -8.40 -11.45 -12.72
CA ASN A 245 -6.99 -11.09 -12.86
C ASN A 245 -6.30 -10.89 -11.50
N LEU A 246 -6.99 -10.26 -10.54
CA LEU A 246 -6.46 -10.09 -9.19
C LEU A 246 -6.35 -11.41 -8.43
N ARG A 247 -7.24 -12.38 -8.69
CA ARG A 247 -7.10 -13.74 -8.17
C ARG A 247 -5.83 -14.41 -8.66
N LEU A 248 -5.47 -14.24 -9.94
CA LEU A 248 -4.23 -14.78 -10.49
C LEU A 248 -3.00 -14.15 -9.83
N VAL A 249 -3.03 -12.84 -9.56
CA VAL A 249 -1.95 -12.14 -8.84
C VAL A 249 -1.84 -12.62 -7.40
N THR A 250 -2.95 -12.63 -6.66
CA THR A 250 -2.96 -12.85 -5.21
C THR A 250 -2.96 -14.32 -4.80
N GLY A 251 -3.28 -15.23 -5.72
CA GLY A 251 -3.37 -16.66 -5.50
C GLY A 251 -4.50 -17.08 -4.56
N ASN A 252 -4.46 -18.33 -4.10
CA ASN A 252 -5.53 -18.95 -3.30
C ASN A 252 -5.35 -18.83 -1.78
N MET A 253 -4.22 -18.27 -1.30
CA MET A 253 -3.92 -18.17 0.13
C MET A 253 -4.50 -16.92 0.81
N GLN A 254 -5.23 -16.10 0.06
CA GLN A 254 -6.08 -15.02 0.58
C GLN A 254 -7.48 -15.54 0.92
N LYS A 255 -7.61 -16.80 1.34
CA LYS A 255 -8.91 -17.36 1.69
C LYS A 255 -9.25 -17.01 3.14
N SER A 256 -9.88 -15.85 3.30
CA SER A 256 -10.93 -15.63 4.30
C SER A 256 -12.25 -15.65 3.54
N SER A 257 -13.35 -16.08 4.15
CA SER A 257 -14.70 -16.05 3.55
C SER A 257 -15.16 -14.64 3.11
N MET A 258 -14.35 -13.62 3.37
CA MET A 258 -14.58 -12.19 3.15
C MET A 258 -13.60 -11.50 2.21
N LEU A 259 -12.62 -12.22 1.67
CA LEU A 259 -11.74 -11.68 0.64
C LEU A 259 -12.42 -11.86 -0.73
N SER A 260 -12.22 -10.89 -1.63
CA SER A 260 -12.99 -10.80 -2.89
C SER A 260 -12.93 -12.08 -3.72
N ASP A 261 -14.05 -12.41 -4.39
CA ASP A 261 -14.15 -13.60 -5.24
C ASP A 261 -13.72 -13.29 -6.68
N ALA A 262 -13.13 -14.28 -7.37
CA ALA A 262 -12.70 -14.14 -8.75
C ALA A 262 -13.86 -13.85 -9.72
N ASN A 263 -15.08 -14.26 -9.37
CA ASN A 263 -16.28 -14.10 -10.20
C ASN A 263 -17.14 -12.89 -9.78
N ASP A 264 -16.68 -12.07 -8.85
CA ASP A 264 -17.45 -10.89 -8.38
C ASP A 264 -17.66 -9.89 -9.53
N GLU A 265 -18.92 -9.49 -9.72
CA GLU A 265 -19.35 -8.52 -10.73
C GLU A 265 -19.32 -7.07 -10.22
N ASN A 266 -19.10 -6.88 -8.91
CA ASN A 266 -18.97 -5.58 -8.31
C ASN A 266 -17.60 -4.96 -8.62
N PRO A 267 -17.50 -3.61 -8.57
CA PRO A 267 -16.24 -2.91 -8.72
C PRO A 267 -15.18 -3.45 -7.78
N VAL A 268 -13.97 -3.57 -8.32
CA VAL A 268 -12.80 -3.99 -7.56
C VAL A 268 -12.52 -2.99 -6.42
N PHE A 269 -12.32 -3.54 -5.21
CA PHE A 269 -11.71 -2.84 -4.08
C PHE A 269 -10.35 -3.46 -3.80
N THR A 270 -9.30 -2.65 -3.84
CA THR A 270 -7.94 -3.10 -3.54
C THR A 270 -7.39 -2.41 -2.31
N THR A 271 -6.50 -3.10 -1.63
CA THR A 271 -5.67 -2.60 -0.54
C THR A 271 -4.24 -3.05 -0.79
N ILE A 272 -3.26 -2.32 -0.26
CA ILE A 272 -1.84 -2.63 -0.48
C ILE A 272 -1.20 -2.91 0.87
N SER A 273 -0.64 -4.11 1.04
CA SER A 273 0.08 -4.50 2.25
C SER A 273 0.92 -5.74 2.01
N ASP A 274 2.15 -5.74 2.53
CA ASP A 274 3.04 -6.90 2.53
C ASP A 274 2.86 -7.77 3.79
N MET A 275 2.20 -7.25 4.84
CA MET A 275 2.14 -7.87 6.17
C MET A 275 0.75 -8.38 6.54
N TYR A 276 -0.33 -7.83 5.97
CA TYR A 276 -1.69 -8.20 6.35
C TYR A 276 -2.00 -9.70 6.11
N SER A 277 -1.82 -10.19 4.87
CA SER A 277 -2.17 -11.57 4.51
C SER A 277 -1.37 -12.64 5.28
N PRO A 278 -0.07 -12.47 5.56
CA PRO A 278 0.63 -13.37 6.48
C PRO A 278 -0.01 -13.49 7.87
N TRP A 279 -0.58 -12.42 8.43
CA TRP A 279 -1.22 -12.48 9.75
C TRP A 279 -2.60 -13.12 9.74
N THR A 280 -3.31 -13.11 8.59
CA THR A 280 -4.58 -13.83 8.45
C THR A 280 -4.39 -15.34 8.42
N ARG A 281 -3.25 -15.85 7.93
CA ARG A 281 -2.95 -17.30 7.86
C ARG A 281 -2.82 -17.99 9.24
N MET A 282 -2.70 -17.22 10.32
CA MET A 282 -2.56 -17.72 11.69
C MET A 282 -3.65 -17.19 12.63
N ASP A 283 -4.75 -16.66 12.09
CA ASP A 283 -5.85 -16.08 12.85
C ASP A 283 -5.42 -14.96 13.84
N ARG A 284 -4.26 -14.33 13.60
CA ARG A 284 -3.85 -13.12 14.32
C ARG A 284 -4.74 -11.95 13.91
N ILE A 285 -5.07 -11.88 12.62
CA ILE A 285 -6.11 -11.02 12.06
C ILE A 285 -7.25 -11.91 11.56
N VAL A 286 -8.44 -11.73 12.12
CA VAL A 286 -9.66 -12.41 11.67
C VAL A 286 -10.61 -11.37 11.06
N LEU A 287 -10.87 -11.51 9.76
CA LEU A 287 -11.76 -10.63 9.00
C LEU A 287 -13.23 -11.03 9.21
N GLN A 288 -14.09 -10.04 9.34
CA GLN A 288 -15.51 -10.18 9.66
C GLN A 288 -16.35 -9.27 8.76
N GLU A 289 -17.35 -9.84 8.11
CA GLU A 289 -18.33 -9.03 7.37
C GLU A 289 -19.18 -8.23 8.32
N GLY A 290 -19.41 -6.97 7.94
CA GLY A 290 -20.52 -6.20 8.43
C GLY A 290 -20.15 -4.76 8.70
N ARG A 291 -21.12 -4.06 9.25
CA ARG A 291 -20.97 -2.71 9.76
C ARG A 291 -21.21 -2.76 11.26
N SER A 292 -20.25 -2.28 12.04
CA SER A 292 -20.49 -1.98 13.45
C SER A 292 -21.70 -1.06 13.56
N SER A 293 -22.69 -1.47 14.34
CA SER A 293 -23.99 -0.81 14.40
C SER A 293 -24.28 -0.25 15.79
N GLN A 294 -23.86 -0.94 16.85
CA GLN A 294 -24.20 -0.57 18.21
C GLN A 294 -23.20 -1.13 19.23
N VAL A 295 -22.93 -0.35 20.28
CA VAL A 295 -22.34 -0.85 21.52
C VAL A 295 -23.45 -0.97 22.57
N THR A 296 -23.53 -2.12 23.24
CA THR A 296 -24.58 -2.40 24.23
C THR A 296 -23.94 -2.81 25.56
N PRO A 297 -24.21 -2.11 26.68
CA PRO A 297 -23.81 -2.56 28.01
C PRO A 297 -24.46 -3.90 28.39
N VAL A 298 -23.71 -4.80 29.02
CA VAL A 298 -24.16 -6.18 29.31
C VAL A 298 -25.29 -6.25 30.35
N HIS A 299 -25.52 -5.21 31.16
CA HIS A 299 -26.58 -5.18 32.19
C HIS A 299 -28.04 -5.28 31.69
N THR A 300 -28.28 -5.45 30.38
CA THR A 300 -29.60 -5.66 29.79
C THR A 300 -29.77 -7.00 29.04
N ALA A 301 -28.76 -7.89 29.08
CA ALA A 301 -28.81 -9.23 28.48
C ALA A 301 -28.47 -10.32 29.53
N PRO A 302 -29.05 -11.53 29.46
CA PRO A 302 -28.77 -12.57 30.44
C PRO A 302 -27.27 -12.93 30.44
N PRO A 303 -26.67 -13.14 31.62
CA PRO A 303 -25.23 -13.45 31.73
C PRO A 303 -24.91 -14.73 30.96
N ILE A 304 -23.95 -14.65 30.04
CA ILE A 304 -23.39 -15.82 29.38
C ILE A 304 -22.32 -16.38 30.34
N SER A 305 -22.58 -17.56 30.89
CA SER A 305 -21.76 -18.19 31.94
C SER A 305 -20.31 -18.45 31.54
N GLU A 306 -19.99 -18.41 30.25
CA GLU A 306 -18.65 -18.67 29.71
C GLU A 306 -17.71 -17.46 29.78
N HIS A 307 -18.19 -16.26 30.12
CA HIS A 307 -17.36 -15.06 30.10
C HIS A 307 -17.70 -14.00 31.17
N PRO A 308 -17.15 -14.13 32.39
CA PRO A 308 -17.45 -13.25 33.52
C PRO A 308 -16.90 -11.81 33.40
N ASP A 309 -15.93 -11.57 32.51
CA ASP A 309 -15.26 -10.26 32.36
C ASP A 309 -15.88 -9.36 31.27
N TRP A 310 -17.04 -9.73 30.72
CA TRP A 310 -17.72 -8.96 29.69
C TRP A 310 -18.39 -7.69 30.25
N ILE A 311 -18.10 -6.54 29.64
CA ILE A 311 -18.63 -5.25 30.10
C ILE A 311 -19.68 -4.71 29.12
N CYS A 312 -19.35 -4.73 27.84
CA CYS A 312 -20.25 -4.36 26.74
C CYS A 312 -20.14 -5.37 25.59
N SER A 313 -21.00 -5.23 24.58
CA SER A 313 -20.88 -5.95 23.31
C SER A 313 -20.86 -5.00 22.12
N LEU A 314 -19.99 -5.26 21.15
CA LEU A 314 -20.00 -4.64 19.82
C LEU A 314 -20.86 -5.48 18.88
N LYS A 315 -21.99 -4.91 18.45
CA LYS A 315 -22.94 -5.55 17.52
C LYS A 315 -22.69 -5.08 16.09
N LEU A 316 -22.79 -6.03 15.16
CA LEU A 316 -22.76 -5.77 13.72
C LEU A 316 -24.18 -5.73 13.14
N ASN A 317 -24.35 -5.10 11.98
CA ASN A 317 -25.62 -5.02 11.26
C ASN A 317 -26.16 -6.38 10.79
N ASN A 318 -25.31 -7.40 10.60
CA ASN A 318 -25.70 -8.77 10.30
C ASN A 318 -26.09 -9.60 11.54
N GLY A 319 -26.16 -8.96 12.72
CA GLY A 319 -26.55 -9.61 13.96
C GLY A 319 -25.42 -10.26 14.74
N LYS A 320 -24.19 -10.34 14.19
CA LYS A 320 -23.03 -10.85 14.94
C LYS A 320 -22.70 -9.95 16.13
N ILE A 321 -22.36 -10.56 17.26
CA ILE A 321 -22.05 -9.87 18.51
C ILE A 321 -20.66 -10.27 18.97
N PHE A 322 -19.83 -9.28 19.27
CA PHE A 322 -18.52 -9.47 19.86
C PHE A 322 -18.50 -8.94 21.28
N PRO A 323 -18.00 -9.71 22.25
CA PRO A 323 -17.84 -9.20 23.58
C PRO A 323 -16.64 -8.27 23.71
N THR A 324 -16.79 -7.26 24.56
CA THR A 324 -15.77 -6.22 24.77
C THR A 324 -15.41 -6.05 26.24
N MET A 325 -14.13 -5.80 26.50
CA MET A 325 -13.49 -5.68 27.83
C MET A 325 -12.76 -4.33 27.95
N CYS A 326 -12.42 -3.90 29.17
CA CYS A 326 -11.72 -2.61 29.40
C CYS A 326 -10.37 -2.49 28.69
N ASP A 327 -9.71 -3.62 28.43
CA ASP A 327 -8.40 -3.65 27.77
C ASP A 327 -8.49 -3.76 26.24
N ASP A 328 -9.69 -3.78 25.67
CA ASP A 328 -9.86 -3.80 24.22
C ASP A 328 -9.61 -2.41 23.61
N ILE A 329 -9.19 -2.39 22.34
CA ILE A 329 -9.01 -1.17 21.56
C ILE A 329 -9.93 -1.21 20.35
N LEU A 330 -10.71 -0.16 20.13
CA LEU A 330 -11.52 0.03 18.93
C LEU A 330 -10.87 1.10 18.04
N VAL A 331 -10.42 0.70 16.85
CA VAL A 331 -9.79 1.56 15.85
C VAL A 331 -10.79 1.86 14.73
N LEU A 332 -11.13 3.13 14.58
CA LEU A 332 -12.01 3.61 13.52
C LEU A 332 -11.18 3.99 12.30
N CYS A 333 -11.18 3.13 11.28
CA CYS A 333 -10.57 3.37 9.97
C CYS A 333 -11.63 3.85 8.97
N THR A 334 -12.39 4.86 9.38
CA THR A 334 -13.67 5.27 8.76
C THR A 334 -13.52 6.44 7.78
N GLY A 335 -12.28 6.87 7.53
CA GLY A 335 -11.94 7.87 6.53
C GLY A 335 -11.93 9.29 7.10
N TYR A 336 -11.99 10.27 6.21
CA TYR A 336 -11.87 11.69 6.55
C TYR A 336 -12.93 12.49 5.80
N GLN A 337 -13.20 13.69 6.31
CA GLN A 337 -14.01 14.70 5.66
C GLN A 337 -13.12 15.79 5.07
N THR A 338 -13.51 16.25 3.88
CA THR A 338 -13.01 17.51 3.30
C THR A 338 -13.53 18.68 4.12
N CYS A 339 -12.73 19.72 4.29
CA CYS A 339 -13.12 20.94 5.00
C CYS A 339 -12.96 22.14 4.08
N LEU A 340 -14.07 22.79 3.79
CA LEU A 340 -14.19 23.95 2.93
C LEU A 340 -14.94 25.08 3.65
N ASP A 341 -14.78 25.15 4.99
CA ASP A 341 -15.44 26.09 5.90
C ASP A 341 -15.02 27.57 5.67
N TYR A 342 -14.09 27.80 4.74
CA TYR A 342 -13.68 29.12 4.27
C TYR A 342 -14.46 29.63 3.04
N PHE A 343 -15.28 28.79 2.40
CA PHE A 343 -16.17 29.25 1.33
C PHE A 343 -17.53 29.70 1.87
N SER A 344 -18.13 30.68 1.18
CA SER A 344 -19.53 31.06 1.41
C SER A 344 -20.47 29.97 0.91
N GLU A 345 -21.71 29.97 1.41
CA GLU A 345 -22.74 29.02 0.97
C GLU A 345 -22.97 29.08 -0.55
N ASP A 346 -22.95 30.28 -1.15
CA ASP A 346 -23.10 30.45 -2.61
C ASP A 346 -21.99 29.74 -3.40
N ILE A 347 -20.73 29.83 -2.95
CA ILE A 347 -19.62 29.13 -3.60
C ILE A 347 -19.75 27.61 -3.40
N LEU A 348 -20.16 27.17 -2.21
CA LEU A 348 -20.39 25.75 -1.94
C LEU A 348 -21.54 25.19 -2.80
N GLN A 349 -22.58 25.99 -3.04
CA GLN A 349 -23.68 25.65 -3.93
C GLN A 349 -23.23 25.53 -5.38
N ASP A 350 -22.44 26.49 -5.88
CA ASP A 350 -21.83 26.43 -7.22
C ASP A 350 -21.02 25.15 -7.41
N LEU A 351 -20.17 24.82 -6.44
CA LEU A 351 -19.35 23.60 -6.44
C LEU A 351 -20.15 22.31 -6.26
N SER A 352 -21.47 22.42 -6.04
CA SER A 352 -22.34 21.30 -5.68
C SER A 352 -21.79 20.48 -4.51
N TYR A 353 -21.29 21.17 -3.47
CA TYR A 353 -20.57 20.56 -2.37
C TYR A 353 -21.44 19.58 -1.58
N ARG A 354 -20.89 18.39 -1.32
CA ARG A 354 -21.53 17.32 -0.55
C ARG A 354 -20.62 16.83 0.58
N PRO A 355 -20.78 17.35 1.81
CA PRO A 355 -19.98 16.89 2.96
C PRO A 355 -20.28 15.44 3.37
N ASP A 356 -21.39 14.87 2.89
CA ASP A 356 -21.79 13.47 3.09
C ASP A 356 -21.21 12.51 2.03
N ASP A 357 -20.56 13.03 0.98
CA ASP A 357 -19.95 12.24 -0.09
C ASP A 357 -18.42 12.41 -0.13
N PRO A 358 -17.66 11.64 0.68
CA PRO A 358 -16.20 11.75 0.72
C PRO A 358 -15.50 11.18 -0.53
N PHE A 359 -16.22 10.61 -1.49
CA PHE A 359 -15.62 10.06 -2.72
C PHE A 359 -15.56 11.12 -3.83
N CYS A 360 -16.59 11.95 -3.92
CA CYS A 360 -16.70 13.06 -4.87
C CYS A 360 -17.49 14.21 -4.22
N PRO A 361 -16.84 14.96 -3.30
CA PRO A 361 -17.50 16.01 -2.54
C PRO A 361 -17.75 17.27 -3.37
N LEU A 362 -17.06 17.47 -4.50
CA LEU A 362 -17.16 18.66 -5.35
C LEU A 362 -17.33 18.25 -6.80
N ILE A 363 -17.97 19.11 -7.59
CA ILE A 363 -18.09 18.95 -9.05
C ILE A 363 -17.17 19.96 -9.73
N LEU A 364 -16.15 19.46 -10.42
CA LEU A 364 -15.07 20.26 -11.02
C LEU A 364 -14.68 19.70 -12.38
N HIS A 365 -14.39 20.59 -13.34
CA HIS A 365 -13.81 20.20 -14.62
C HIS A 365 -12.39 19.69 -14.39
N ARG A 366 -12.15 18.40 -14.70
CA ARG A 366 -10.88 17.68 -14.48
C ARG A 366 -10.36 17.73 -13.05
N SER A 367 -11.25 17.90 -12.06
CA SER A 367 -10.86 18.17 -10.67
C SER A 367 -10.02 19.44 -10.46
N VAL A 368 -10.13 20.44 -11.36
CA VAL A 368 -9.34 21.70 -11.32
C VAL A 368 -10.21 22.95 -11.32
N PHE A 369 -11.10 23.10 -12.30
CA PHE A 369 -11.79 24.38 -12.56
C PHE A 369 -13.29 24.31 -12.36
N HIS A 370 -13.89 25.46 -12.05
CA HIS A 370 -15.34 25.67 -12.11
C HIS A 370 -15.64 26.94 -12.92
N PRO A 371 -16.61 26.93 -13.86
CA PRO A 371 -16.85 28.04 -14.78
C PRO A 371 -17.34 29.32 -14.09
N THR A 372 -17.89 29.23 -12.88
CA THR A 372 -18.32 30.40 -12.09
C THR A 372 -17.19 31.02 -11.26
N LEU A 373 -16.01 30.39 -11.20
CA LEU A 373 -14.90 30.78 -10.33
C LEU A 373 -13.58 30.97 -11.14
N PRO A 374 -13.51 31.93 -12.09
CA PRO A 374 -12.43 32.01 -13.09
C PRO A 374 -11.02 32.28 -12.53
N ASN A 375 -10.91 32.88 -11.34
CA ASN A 375 -9.62 33.16 -10.68
C ASN A 375 -9.30 32.16 -9.56
N LEU A 376 -10.04 31.06 -9.48
CA LEU A 376 -9.89 30.03 -8.46
C LEU A 376 -9.67 28.67 -9.12
N ALA A 377 -8.70 27.92 -8.59
CA ALA A 377 -8.42 26.57 -9.03
C ALA A 377 -8.25 25.60 -7.86
N PHE A 378 -8.44 24.32 -8.13
CA PHE A 378 -8.26 23.23 -7.18
C PHE A 378 -7.12 22.33 -7.65
N ILE A 379 -6.22 21.95 -6.74
CA ILE A 379 -5.09 21.08 -7.06
C ILE A 379 -5.04 19.91 -6.08
N GLY A 380 -4.97 18.69 -6.61
CA GLY A 380 -5.00 17.47 -5.81
C GLY A 380 -6.37 17.13 -5.22
N MET A 381 -7.44 17.71 -5.76
CA MET A 381 -8.83 17.40 -5.39
C MET A 381 -9.39 16.23 -6.23
N TYR A 382 -8.62 15.16 -6.39
CA TYR A 382 -9.06 13.85 -6.90
C TYR A 382 -8.70 12.71 -5.94
N ARG A 383 -9.32 11.54 -6.11
CA ARG A 383 -9.05 10.38 -5.25
C ARG A 383 -7.86 9.56 -5.78
N GLY A 384 -6.69 9.72 -5.17
CA GLY A 384 -5.50 8.94 -5.52
C GLY A 384 -4.25 9.37 -4.73
N VAL A 385 -3.12 8.71 -5.01
CA VAL A 385 -1.80 9.00 -4.40
C VAL A 385 -0.82 9.62 -5.41
N PHE A 386 -1.33 10.19 -6.50
CA PHE A 386 -0.57 10.42 -7.72
C PHE A 386 0.05 11.83 -7.79
N TRP A 387 1.23 12.05 -7.20
CA TRP A 387 1.79 13.40 -7.10
C TRP A 387 1.99 14.11 -8.45
N ALA A 388 2.37 13.38 -9.48
CA ALA A 388 2.49 13.91 -10.84
C ALA A 388 1.18 14.42 -11.44
N VAL A 389 0.02 13.87 -11.04
CA VAL A 389 -1.28 14.42 -11.46
C VAL A 389 -1.48 15.81 -10.86
N ALA A 390 -1.22 15.98 -9.55
CA ALA A 390 -1.29 17.29 -8.91
C ALA A 390 -0.27 18.30 -9.49
N GLU A 391 0.94 17.84 -9.84
CA GLU A 391 1.95 18.67 -10.50
C GLU A 391 1.51 19.13 -11.89
N LEU A 392 0.96 18.23 -12.72
CA LEU A 392 0.46 18.58 -14.05
C LEU A 392 -0.75 19.52 -13.96
N GLN A 393 -1.65 19.31 -13.00
CA GLN A 393 -2.73 20.28 -12.70
C GLN A 393 -2.14 21.65 -12.37
N ALA A 394 -1.13 21.72 -11.48
CA ALA A 394 -0.50 22.97 -11.08
C ALA A 394 0.18 23.70 -12.26
N ARG A 395 0.84 22.96 -13.15
CA ARG A 395 1.46 23.52 -14.37
C ARG A 395 0.42 24.08 -15.32
N TRP A 396 -0.69 23.39 -15.48
CA TRP A 396 -1.79 23.86 -16.32
C TRP A 396 -2.40 25.16 -15.78
N VAL A 397 -2.72 25.19 -14.48
CA VAL A 397 -3.24 26.39 -13.81
C VAL A 397 -2.24 27.56 -13.88
N ALA A 398 -0.96 27.32 -13.59
CA ALA A 398 0.08 28.34 -13.68
C ALA A 398 0.18 28.94 -15.09
N SER A 399 0.14 28.09 -16.12
CA SER A 399 0.18 28.53 -17.52
C SER A 399 -1.02 29.38 -17.88
N ILE A 400 -2.21 29.05 -17.39
CA ILE A 400 -3.43 29.83 -17.61
C ILE A 400 -3.39 31.17 -16.87
N PHE A 401 -3.06 31.19 -15.58
CA PHE A 401 -3.02 32.42 -14.79
C PHE A 401 -1.94 33.41 -15.27
N ALA A 402 -0.83 32.88 -15.81
CA ALA A 402 0.21 33.67 -16.46
C ALA A 402 -0.17 34.15 -17.87
N GLY A 403 -1.27 33.67 -18.44
CA GLY A 403 -1.71 33.99 -19.81
C GLY A 403 -0.89 33.29 -20.90
N LEU A 404 -0.14 32.24 -20.56
CA LEU A 404 0.63 31.41 -21.49
C LEU A 404 -0.22 30.39 -22.23
N LEU A 405 -1.31 29.94 -21.60
CA LEU A 405 -2.33 29.08 -22.20
C LEU A 405 -3.71 29.71 -22.04
N PRO A 406 -4.63 29.51 -23.00
CA PRO A 406 -6.01 29.95 -22.84
C PRO A 406 -6.71 29.16 -21.74
N SER A 407 -7.60 29.79 -20.98
CA SER A 407 -8.50 29.07 -20.09
C SER A 407 -9.43 28.15 -20.91
N PRO A 408 -9.81 26.98 -20.38
CA PRO A 408 -10.82 26.14 -21.02
C PRO A 408 -12.12 26.92 -21.23
N SER A 409 -12.75 26.75 -22.39
CA SER A 409 -14.01 27.43 -22.68
C SER A 409 -15.09 27.04 -21.66
N ILE A 410 -16.04 27.94 -21.41
CA ILE A 410 -17.17 27.65 -20.51
C ILE A 410 -17.88 26.35 -20.94
N ALA A 411 -18.04 26.13 -22.25
CA ALA A 411 -18.64 24.90 -22.79
C ALA A 411 -17.82 23.65 -22.43
N ALA A 412 -16.49 23.69 -22.57
CA ALA A 412 -15.61 22.57 -22.20
C ALA A 412 -15.66 22.30 -20.69
N GLN A 413 -15.69 23.36 -19.87
CA GLN A 413 -15.82 23.22 -18.42
C GLN A 413 -17.15 22.57 -18.05
N GLN A 414 -18.28 23.02 -18.64
CA GLN A 414 -19.60 22.44 -18.41
C GLN A 414 -19.65 20.95 -18.77
N ILE A 415 -19.04 20.55 -19.90
CA ILE A 415 -18.90 19.13 -20.27
C ILE A 415 -18.16 18.36 -19.17
N GLY A 416 -17.05 18.90 -18.66
CA GLY A 416 -16.31 18.27 -17.56
C GLY A 416 -17.11 18.18 -16.25
N LEU A 417 -17.96 19.17 -15.96
CA LEU A 417 -18.86 19.08 -14.80
C LEU A 417 -19.85 17.92 -14.96
N GLU A 418 -20.41 17.69 -16.16
CA GLU A 418 -21.30 16.55 -16.40
C GLU A 418 -20.57 15.20 -16.30
N VAL A 419 -19.31 15.14 -16.73
CA VAL A 419 -18.45 13.96 -16.53
C VAL A 419 -18.28 13.69 -15.03
N GLU A 420 -17.93 14.70 -14.23
CA GLU A 420 -17.76 14.55 -12.77
C GLU A 420 -19.09 14.20 -12.06
N ARG A 421 -20.23 14.73 -12.53
CA ARG A 421 -21.56 14.32 -12.02
C ARG A 421 -21.86 12.86 -12.31
N THR A 422 -21.46 12.36 -13.48
CA THR A 422 -21.59 10.95 -13.86
C THR A 422 -20.73 10.06 -12.95
N VAL A 423 -19.49 10.48 -12.69
CA VAL A 423 -18.57 9.83 -11.73
C VAL A 423 -19.22 9.76 -10.33
N ARG A 424 -19.77 10.88 -9.85
CA ARG A 424 -20.45 10.94 -8.54
C ARG A 424 -21.69 10.05 -8.46
N ALA A 425 -22.48 9.98 -9.53
CA ALA A 425 -23.74 9.24 -9.59
C ALA A 425 -23.57 7.71 -9.77
N GLN A 426 -22.37 7.24 -10.10
CA GLN A 426 -22.11 5.83 -10.41
C GLN A 426 -22.47 4.89 -9.24
N GLN A 427 -23.20 3.81 -9.56
CA GLN A 427 -23.58 2.74 -8.63
C GLN A 427 -23.47 1.35 -9.30
N PRO A 428 -22.93 0.32 -8.61
CA PRO A 428 -22.12 0.42 -7.40
C PRO A 428 -20.86 1.26 -7.63
N ARG A 429 -20.44 2.00 -6.61
CA ARG A 429 -19.33 2.95 -6.73
C ARG A 429 -17.97 2.23 -6.67
N PRO A 430 -17.05 2.44 -7.63
CA PRO A 430 -15.69 1.94 -7.53
C PRO A 430 -14.89 2.63 -6.42
N GLN A 431 -13.83 1.97 -5.95
CA GLN A 431 -12.92 2.56 -4.97
C GLN A 431 -12.21 3.82 -5.50
N PHE A 432 -11.83 3.84 -6.78
CA PHE A 432 -11.25 5.02 -7.43
C PHE A 432 -12.12 5.34 -8.65
N PRO A 433 -12.93 6.42 -8.59
CA PRO A 433 -14.00 6.64 -9.57
C PRO A 433 -13.56 7.40 -10.83
N HIS A 434 -12.38 8.05 -10.79
CA HIS A 434 -11.74 8.69 -11.95
C HIS A 434 -10.91 7.70 -12.78
N SER A 435 -10.33 8.17 -13.89
CA SER A 435 -9.37 7.41 -14.71
C SER A 435 -8.20 6.85 -13.88
N ASP A 436 -7.57 5.80 -14.42
CA ASP A 436 -6.32 5.30 -13.85
C ASP A 436 -5.20 6.35 -13.94
N TYR A 437 -4.10 6.12 -13.22
CA TYR A 437 -2.95 7.02 -13.18
C TYR A 437 -2.49 7.44 -14.59
N VAL A 438 -2.37 6.48 -15.50
CA VAL A 438 -1.86 6.73 -16.85
C VAL A 438 -2.84 7.58 -17.67
N GLY A 439 -4.15 7.39 -17.49
CA GLY A 439 -5.19 8.22 -18.08
C GLY A 439 -5.11 9.66 -17.62
N LEU A 440 -5.09 9.87 -16.31
CA LEU A 440 -4.99 11.19 -15.71
C LEU A 440 -3.74 11.93 -16.18
N ILE A 441 -2.59 11.26 -16.17
CA ILE A 441 -1.33 11.84 -16.66
C ILE A 441 -1.43 12.19 -18.15
N ASN A 442 -1.93 11.29 -18.99
CA ASN A 442 -2.01 11.52 -20.43
C ASN A 442 -2.94 12.69 -20.77
N ASP A 443 -4.08 12.80 -20.09
CA ASP A 443 -5.05 13.84 -20.38
C ASP A 443 -4.55 15.21 -19.92
N LEU A 444 -3.96 15.31 -18.73
CA LEU A 444 -3.37 16.56 -18.25
C LEU A 444 -2.12 16.95 -19.05
N ALA A 445 -1.28 15.99 -19.45
CA ALA A 445 -0.11 16.26 -20.28
C ALA A 445 -0.49 16.91 -21.62
N LYS A 446 -1.59 16.48 -22.24
CA LYS A 446 -2.11 17.10 -23.48
C LYS A 446 -2.51 18.56 -23.26
N GLU A 447 -3.15 18.88 -22.14
CA GLU A 447 -3.58 20.26 -21.82
C GLU A 447 -2.40 21.24 -21.71
N ILE A 448 -1.19 20.73 -21.41
CA ILE A 448 0.05 21.52 -21.36
C ILE A 448 1.04 21.16 -22.47
N LEU A 449 0.55 20.55 -23.55
CA LEU A 449 1.30 20.26 -24.79
C LEU A 449 2.55 19.37 -24.59
N LEU A 450 2.52 18.48 -23.60
CA LEU A 450 3.54 17.45 -23.40
C LEU A 450 3.13 16.14 -24.05
N THR A 451 4.13 15.44 -24.60
CA THR A 451 3.94 14.10 -25.15
C THR A 451 5.02 13.17 -24.64
N ASN A 452 4.64 11.92 -24.37
CA ASN A 452 5.58 10.87 -24.00
C ASN A 452 5.05 9.50 -24.43
N SER A 453 5.91 8.68 -25.03
CA SER A 453 5.57 7.37 -25.60
C SER A 453 6.06 6.17 -24.78
N SER A 454 6.77 6.39 -23.67
CA SER A 454 7.26 5.32 -22.81
C SER A 454 6.12 4.44 -22.29
N ASP A 455 6.33 3.12 -22.27
CA ASP A 455 5.31 2.18 -21.82
C ASP A 455 5.04 2.34 -20.31
N ILE A 456 6.08 2.19 -19.49
CA ILE A 456 6.03 2.46 -18.05
C ILE A 456 6.02 3.97 -17.85
N VAL A 457 4.99 4.46 -17.17
CA VAL A 457 4.73 5.89 -17.00
C VAL A 457 5.24 6.34 -15.63
N ILE A 458 6.24 7.22 -15.63
CA ILE A 458 6.77 7.82 -14.40
C ILE A 458 6.83 9.36 -14.52
N PRO A 459 6.76 10.12 -13.43
CA PRO A 459 6.78 11.58 -13.41
C PRO A 459 7.98 12.18 -14.15
N ALA A 460 9.17 11.59 -13.98
CA ALA A 460 10.42 12.09 -14.57
C ALA A 460 10.36 12.26 -16.10
N GLN A 461 9.49 11.51 -16.78
CA GLN A 461 9.27 11.57 -18.22
C GLN A 461 8.49 12.82 -18.68
N TYR A 462 7.94 13.60 -17.74
CA TYR A 462 7.07 14.75 -18.01
C TYR A 462 7.65 16.08 -17.53
N CYS A 463 8.95 16.16 -17.23
CA CYS A 463 9.57 17.44 -16.87
C CYS A 463 9.52 18.45 -18.03
N SER A 464 9.54 19.76 -17.72
CA SER A 464 9.64 20.82 -18.75
C SER A 464 11.00 20.84 -19.47
N THR A 465 12.02 20.25 -18.85
CA THR A 465 13.39 20.11 -19.38
C THR A 465 13.63 18.68 -19.87
N SER A 466 14.88 18.32 -20.15
CA SER A 466 15.25 16.90 -20.32
C SER A 466 15.08 16.14 -19.00
N PRO A 467 14.63 14.87 -19.05
CA PRO A 467 14.50 14.03 -17.85
C PRO A 467 15.87 13.82 -17.21
N ASP A 468 15.88 13.64 -15.88
CA ASP A 468 17.06 13.14 -15.18
C ASP A 468 17.33 11.70 -15.66
N GLN A 469 18.32 11.56 -16.55
CA GLN A 469 18.65 10.30 -17.18
C GLN A 469 19.04 9.24 -16.15
N SER A 470 19.60 9.62 -15.00
CA SER A 470 19.96 8.67 -13.94
C SER A 470 18.74 7.95 -13.36
N VAL A 471 17.58 8.63 -13.28
CA VAL A 471 16.31 8.03 -12.83
C VAL A 471 15.77 7.06 -13.87
N ILE A 472 15.87 7.41 -15.16
CA ILE A 472 15.45 6.55 -16.26
C ILE A 472 16.32 5.29 -16.32
N ASP A 473 17.63 5.45 -16.17
CA ASP A 473 18.60 4.35 -16.17
C ASP A 473 18.38 3.44 -14.95
N GLU A 474 18.13 4.01 -13.77
CA GLU A 474 17.82 3.22 -12.57
C GLU A 474 16.54 2.39 -12.74
N MET A 475 15.48 2.97 -13.32
CA MET A 475 14.24 2.26 -13.64
C MET A 475 14.47 1.09 -14.61
N ASN A 476 15.24 1.33 -15.68
CA ASN A 476 15.53 0.31 -16.69
C ASN A 476 16.39 -0.82 -16.09
N ASN A 477 17.44 -0.49 -15.35
CA ASN A 477 18.29 -1.45 -14.65
C ASN A 477 17.45 -2.32 -13.70
N LEU A 478 16.52 -1.73 -12.95
CA LEU A 478 15.64 -2.50 -12.06
C LEU A 478 14.75 -3.50 -12.83
N CYS A 479 14.28 -3.12 -14.03
CA CYS A 479 13.53 -4.02 -14.90
C CYS A 479 14.41 -5.15 -15.47
N GLU A 480 15.67 -4.87 -15.78
CA GLU A 480 16.65 -5.87 -16.23
C GLU A 480 16.99 -6.85 -15.09
N GLU A 481 17.33 -6.34 -13.91
CA GLU A 481 17.64 -7.13 -12.71
C GLU A 481 16.47 -8.04 -12.30
N ALA A 482 15.22 -7.59 -12.47
CA ALA A 482 14.04 -8.42 -12.23
C ALA A 482 14.00 -9.69 -13.10
N ASN A 483 14.53 -9.64 -14.33
CA ASN A 483 14.66 -10.84 -15.17
C ASN A 483 15.69 -11.83 -14.63
N SER A 484 16.67 -11.34 -13.86
CA SER A 484 17.73 -12.13 -13.24
C SER A 484 17.44 -12.53 -11.78
N GLY A 485 16.22 -12.29 -11.29
CA GLY A 485 15.78 -12.76 -9.97
C GLY A 485 15.69 -11.69 -8.89
N ARG A 486 15.88 -10.41 -9.20
CA ARG A 486 15.55 -9.33 -8.25
C ARG A 486 14.07 -9.41 -7.85
N PHE A 487 13.82 -9.15 -6.57
CA PHE A 487 12.59 -9.29 -5.80
C PHE A 487 12.17 -10.70 -5.41
N ILE A 488 12.78 -11.74 -5.98
CA ILE A 488 12.33 -13.11 -5.72
C ILE A 488 12.60 -13.50 -4.27
N ALA A 489 13.68 -13.03 -3.65
CA ALA A 489 13.97 -13.30 -2.24
C ALA A 489 12.87 -12.74 -1.33
N GLY A 490 12.47 -11.48 -1.52
CA GLY A 490 11.38 -10.86 -0.76
C GLY A 490 10.02 -11.51 -1.00
N VAL A 491 9.72 -11.90 -2.25
CA VAL A 491 8.50 -12.63 -2.59
C VAL A 491 8.45 -13.98 -1.91
N VAL A 492 9.54 -14.76 -1.97
CA VAL A 492 9.65 -16.07 -1.29
C VAL A 492 9.54 -15.91 0.22
N PHE A 493 10.24 -14.96 0.82
CA PHE A 493 10.16 -14.67 2.25
C PHE A 493 8.72 -14.40 2.70
N ARG A 494 7.99 -13.51 1.99
CA ARG A 494 6.58 -13.21 2.27
C ARG A 494 5.66 -14.41 2.01
N ALA A 495 5.93 -15.20 0.99
CA ALA A 495 5.15 -16.40 0.67
C ALA A 495 5.31 -17.48 1.76
N LEU A 496 6.49 -17.58 2.39
CA LEU A 496 6.75 -18.47 3.53
C LEU A 496 6.18 -17.92 4.84
N HIS A 497 6.07 -16.60 5.00
CA HIS A 497 5.65 -15.99 6.25
C HIS A 497 4.30 -16.54 6.75
N ASN A 498 4.34 -17.15 7.94
CA ASN A 498 3.21 -17.72 8.64
C ASN A 498 2.49 -18.81 7.85
N THR A 499 3.24 -19.82 7.40
CA THR A 499 2.72 -20.94 6.60
C THR A 499 3.08 -22.29 7.18
N LYS A 500 2.28 -23.31 6.83
CA LYS A 500 2.48 -24.71 7.21
C LYS A 500 2.57 -25.59 5.97
N TRP A 501 3.40 -26.63 6.06
CA TRP A 501 3.77 -27.48 4.94
C TRP A 501 3.82 -28.94 5.39
N THR A 502 3.34 -29.84 4.54
CA THR A 502 3.80 -31.24 4.58
C THR A 502 5.06 -31.35 3.76
N PHE A 503 5.98 -32.23 4.16
CA PHE A 503 7.14 -32.54 3.34
C PHE A 503 7.42 -34.03 3.23
N GLU A 504 7.97 -34.41 2.09
CA GLU A 504 8.60 -35.71 1.87
C GLU A 504 10.07 -35.49 1.52
N ARG A 505 10.96 -36.22 2.20
CA ARG A 505 12.40 -36.16 2.01
C ARG A 505 12.92 -37.53 1.63
N THR A 506 13.72 -37.59 0.58
CA THR A 506 14.47 -38.77 0.18
C THR A 506 15.94 -38.57 0.52
N LEU A 507 16.54 -39.54 1.18
CA LEU A 507 17.98 -39.63 1.46
C LEU A 507 18.56 -40.73 0.59
N THR A 508 19.62 -40.40 -0.16
CA THR A 508 20.33 -41.35 -1.02
C THR A 508 21.82 -41.22 -0.79
N GLY A 509 22.48 -42.32 -0.40
CA GLY A 509 23.92 -42.37 -0.14
C GLY A 509 24.29 -42.81 1.27
N LYS A 510 25.52 -42.51 1.68
CA LYS A 510 26.10 -42.93 2.96
C LYS A 510 25.63 -42.03 4.11
N PRO A 511 25.26 -42.60 5.28
CA PRO A 511 25.47 -43.98 5.70
C PRO A 511 24.38 -44.98 5.25
N SER A 512 23.19 -44.51 4.90
CA SER A 512 22.09 -45.36 4.43
C SER A 512 21.01 -44.52 3.75
N ASP A 513 20.36 -45.12 2.75
CA ASP A 513 19.16 -44.56 2.14
C ASP A 513 18.00 -44.53 3.13
N GLY A 514 17.08 -43.58 2.92
CA GLY A 514 15.92 -43.45 3.77
C GLY A 514 14.91 -42.43 3.27
N THR A 515 13.78 -42.37 3.98
CA THR A 515 12.74 -41.37 3.71
C THR A 515 12.31 -40.69 4.99
N VAL A 516 11.97 -39.41 4.91
CA VAL A 516 11.32 -38.69 5.99
C VAL A 516 9.99 -38.16 5.49
N ARG A 517 8.94 -38.35 6.27
CA ARG A 517 7.67 -37.64 6.10
C ARG A 517 7.38 -36.83 7.34
N GLY A 518 6.93 -35.59 7.15
CA GLY A 518 6.72 -34.70 8.27
C GLY A 518 5.95 -33.44 7.92
N GLN A 519 5.93 -32.52 8.87
CA GLN A 519 5.38 -31.19 8.72
C GLN A 519 6.43 -30.14 9.06
N ALA A 520 6.33 -29.00 8.41
CA ALA A 520 7.17 -27.84 8.66
C ALA A 520 6.33 -26.57 8.74
N GLU A 521 6.80 -25.61 9.53
CA GLU A 521 6.17 -24.31 9.70
C GLU A 521 7.21 -23.20 9.60
N PHE A 522 6.80 -22.07 9.01
CA PHE A 522 7.57 -20.83 8.97
C PHE A 522 6.81 -19.79 9.78
N LEU A 523 7.29 -19.52 10.99
CA LEU A 523 6.63 -18.66 11.97
C LEU A 523 7.29 -17.29 12.00
N PHE A 524 6.52 -16.22 12.20
CA PHE A 524 7.07 -14.92 12.54
C PHE A 524 8.01 -15.03 13.77
N PHE A 525 9.25 -14.57 13.63
CA PHE A 525 10.22 -14.51 14.71
C PHE A 525 10.46 -13.06 15.15
N SER A 526 10.77 -12.20 14.19
CA SER A 526 10.91 -10.76 14.36
C SER A 526 10.70 -10.07 13.00
N PRO A 527 10.65 -8.74 12.91
CA PRO A 527 10.70 -8.06 11.61
C PRO A 527 11.84 -8.62 10.75
N ASN A 528 11.50 -8.93 9.49
CA ASN A 528 12.39 -9.55 8.49
C ASN A 528 13.03 -10.90 8.89
N LYS A 529 12.50 -11.61 9.89
CA LYS A 529 12.97 -12.95 10.26
C LYS A 529 11.83 -13.94 10.49
N LEU A 530 11.98 -15.13 9.93
CA LEU A 530 11.08 -16.28 10.14
C LEU A 530 11.83 -17.41 10.83
N LEU A 531 11.18 -18.03 11.80
CA LEU A 531 11.62 -19.26 12.44
C LEU A 531 11.03 -20.46 11.68
N TYR A 532 11.90 -21.19 11.00
CA TYR A 532 11.58 -22.49 10.44
C TYR A 532 11.65 -23.57 11.53
N LYS A 533 10.63 -24.43 11.57
CA LYS A 533 10.62 -25.65 12.39
C LYS A 533 10.11 -26.80 11.54
N GLU A 534 10.75 -27.95 11.61
CA GLU A 534 10.20 -29.19 11.07
C GLU A 534 10.15 -30.28 12.15
N GLN A 535 9.18 -31.18 11.99
CA GLN A 535 9.10 -32.44 12.69
C GLN A 535 8.70 -33.54 11.71
N GLY A 536 9.37 -34.68 11.75
CA GLY A 536 9.06 -35.80 10.87
C GLY A 536 9.56 -37.12 11.39
N LYS A 537 9.25 -38.19 10.66
CA LYS A 537 9.69 -39.55 10.97
C LYS A 537 10.62 -40.06 9.89
N LEU A 538 11.87 -40.31 10.25
CA LEU A 538 12.89 -40.93 9.42
C LEU A 538 12.70 -42.45 9.40
N THR A 539 12.57 -43.03 8.22
CA THR A 539 12.53 -44.48 8.00
C THR A 539 13.77 -44.88 7.21
N LEU A 540 14.63 -45.68 7.83
CA LEU A 540 15.79 -46.32 7.19
C LEU A 540 15.46 -47.77 6.85
N SER A 541 16.16 -48.35 5.87
CA SER A 541 15.98 -49.76 5.53
C SER A 541 16.27 -50.66 6.73
N SER A 542 15.24 -51.36 7.22
CA SER A 542 15.29 -52.35 8.31
C SER A 542 15.43 -51.80 9.74
N GLN A 543 15.04 -50.54 10.01
CA GLN A 543 15.07 -49.96 11.36
C GLN A 543 13.71 -49.39 11.77
N MET A 544 13.46 -49.27 13.08
CA MET A 544 12.29 -48.53 13.57
C MET A 544 12.37 -47.06 13.15
N PRO A 545 11.23 -46.42 12.83
CA PRO A 545 11.21 -45.00 12.53
C PRO A 545 11.75 -44.15 13.69
N LEU A 546 12.56 -43.15 13.36
CA LEU A 546 13.13 -42.19 14.31
C LEU A 546 12.46 -40.82 14.14
N ASP A 547 12.08 -40.19 15.24
CA ASP A 547 11.60 -38.82 15.21
C ASP A 547 12.78 -37.86 14.94
N ILE A 548 12.57 -36.92 14.03
CA ILE A 548 13.54 -35.88 13.71
C ILE A 548 12.92 -34.49 13.86
N THR A 549 13.75 -33.53 14.25
CA THR A 549 13.37 -32.12 14.30
C THR A 549 14.52 -31.26 13.80
N GLN A 550 14.22 -30.20 13.05
CA GLN A 550 15.18 -29.21 12.60
C GLN A 550 14.64 -27.80 12.84
N LYS A 551 15.52 -26.85 13.12
CA LYS A 551 15.18 -25.42 13.23
C LYS A 551 16.20 -24.56 12.51
N TYR A 552 15.72 -23.51 11.84
CA TYR A 552 16.54 -22.48 11.21
C TYR A 552 15.88 -21.12 11.35
N ILE A 553 16.65 -20.04 11.23
CA ILE A 553 16.10 -18.70 11.06
C ILE A 553 16.40 -18.21 9.65
N TYR A 554 15.34 -17.84 8.93
CA TYR A 554 15.41 -17.20 7.62
C TYR A 554 15.34 -15.69 7.82
N SER A 555 16.37 -14.95 7.41
CA SER A 555 16.46 -13.49 7.52
C SER A 555 16.43 -12.86 6.14
N TYR A 556 15.59 -11.85 5.95
CA TYR A 556 15.49 -11.08 4.72
C TYR A 556 16.17 -9.71 4.85
N ASP A 557 17.02 -9.37 3.89
CA ASP A 557 17.58 -8.03 3.70
C ASP A 557 16.85 -7.38 2.52
N GLU A 558 16.02 -6.37 2.81
CA GLU A 558 15.16 -5.71 1.82
C GLU A 558 15.97 -4.88 0.81
N GLU A 559 17.04 -4.20 1.25
CA GLU A 559 17.86 -3.36 0.38
C GLU A 559 18.57 -4.21 -0.69
N LYS A 560 19.17 -5.32 -0.24
CA LYS A 560 19.92 -6.24 -1.10
C LYS A 560 19.04 -7.27 -1.79
N ASP A 561 17.77 -7.38 -1.40
CA ASP A 561 16.87 -8.47 -1.77
C ASP A 561 17.55 -9.85 -1.57
N LEU A 562 18.00 -10.09 -0.35
CA LEU A 562 18.82 -11.25 -0.01
C LEU A 562 18.16 -12.07 1.10
N LEU A 563 18.11 -13.39 0.92
CA LEU A 563 17.59 -14.33 1.90
C LEU A 563 18.73 -15.17 2.48
N THR A 564 18.92 -15.09 3.79
CA THR A 564 20.00 -15.79 4.49
C THR A 564 19.45 -16.73 5.55
N VAL A 565 19.99 -17.93 5.63
CA VAL A 565 19.60 -18.97 6.57
C VAL A 565 20.66 -19.06 7.67
N TYR A 566 20.19 -19.08 8.92
CA TYR A 566 21.01 -19.20 10.12
C TYR A 566 20.63 -20.43 10.91
N PHE A 567 21.62 -21.02 11.58
CA PHE A 567 21.36 -21.98 12.64
C PHE A 567 20.59 -21.33 13.79
N VAL A 568 19.91 -22.15 14.58
CA VAL A 568 19.27 -21.74 15.84
C VAL A 568 20.14 -22.24 16.98
N ASN A 569 20.50 -21.35 17.91
CA ASN A 569 21.31 -21.74 19.07
C ASN A 569 20.46 -22.44 20.16
N GLU A 570 21.11 -22.87 21.25
CA GLU A 570 20.45 -23.58 22.35
C GLU A 570 19.30 -22.76 22.99
N ASP A 571 19.44 -21.44 23.05
CA ASP A 571 18.44 -20.50 23.58
C ASP A 571 17.31 -20.16 22.59
N SER A 572 17.22 -20.88 21.47
CA SER A 572 16.26 -20.62 20.38
C SER A 572 16.36 -19.21 19.77
N GLN A 573 17.58 -18.64 19.77
CA GLN A 573 17.93 -17.37 19.16
C GLN A 573 18.72 -17.55 17.86
N LEU A 574 19.04 -16.44 17.20
CA LEU A 574 19.87 -16.39 16.00
C LEU A 574 21.26 -16.97 16.28
N GLY A 575 21.61 -18.06 15.59
CA GLY A 575 22.93 -18.70 15.64
C GLY A 575 23.86 -18.24 14.51
N SER A 576 24.85 -19.07 14.21
CA SER A 576 25.81 -18.83 13.13
C SER A 576 25.16 -18.92 11.74
N LEU A 577 25.81 -18.27 10.77
CA LEU A 577 25.43 -18.36 9.35
C LEU A 577 25.46 -19.83 8.89
N PHE A 578 24.35 -20.29 8.30
CA PHE A 578 24.35 -21.51 7.52
C PHE A 578 24.75 -21.15 6.09
N HIS A 579 23.86 -20.58 5.28
CA HIS A 579 24.22 -20.07 3.96
C HIS A 579 23.30 -18.95 3.50
N THR A 580 23.70 -18.31 2.41
CA THR A 580 22.88 -17.33 1.69
C THR A 580 22.27 -17.98 0.45
N ILE A 581 21.00 -17.68 0.18
CA ILE A 581 20.26 -18.19 -0.98
C ILE A 581 20.43 -17.21 -2.13
N HIS A 582 21.04 -17.67 -3.22
CA HIS A 582 21.29 -16.91 -4.43
C HIS A 582 20.38 -17.38 -5.55
N PHE A 583 19.44 -16.53 -5.97
CA PHE A 583 18.51 -16.82 -7.07
C PHE A 583 19.21 -16.75 -8.42
N GLN A 584 18.76 -17.60 -9.35
CA GLN A 584 19.29 -17.70 -10.71
C GLN A 584 18.33 -17.05 -11.72
N SER A 585 18.83 -16.82 -12.94
CA SER A 585 18.02 -16.31 -14.06
C SER A 585 16.84 -17.23 -14.39
N LYS A 586 15.73 -16.63 -14.83
CA LYS A 586 14.49 -17.33 -15.21
C LYS A 586 14.69 -18.37 -16.33
N GLU A 587 15.72 -18.22 -17.17
CA GLU A 587 15.99 -19.11 -18.32
C GLU A 587 16.35 -20.55 -17.91
N ASN A 588 16.67 -20.76 -16.64
CA ASN A 588 17.15 -22.04 -16.14
C ASN A 588 16.02 -23.03 -15.75
N SER A 589 14.74 -22.64 -15.81
CA SER A 589 13.61 -23.48 -15.40
C SER A 589 12.29 -23.06 -16.03
N SER A 590 11.37 -24.01 -16.22
CA SER A 590 9.98 -23.76 -16.61
C SER A 590 8.99 -23.95 -15.45
N ASN A 591 9.43 -24.52 -14.32
CA ASN A 591 8.55 -25.01 -13.26
C ASN A 591 8.59 -24.15 -11.98
N GLY A 592 9.54 -23.20 -11.89
CA GLY A 592 9.75 -22.34 -10.73
C GLY A 592 11.15 -21.72 -10.69
N TRP A 593 11.39 -20.81 -9.76
CA TRP A 593 12.66 -20.11 -9.61
C TRP A 593 13.72 -20.99 -8.94
N LEU A 594 14.88 -21.12 -9.57
CA LEU A 594 16.02 -21.86 -9.02
C LEU A 594 16.87 -20.94 -8.13
N ALA A 595 17.41 -21.50 -7.06
CA ALA A 595 18.41 -20.85 -6.25
C ALA A 595 19.43 -21.84 -5.71
N SER A 596 20.57 -21.34 -5.24
CA SER A 596 21.63 -22.16 -4.65
C SER A 596 22.27 -21.48 -3.44
N GLY A 597 22.93 -22.28 -2.60
CA GLY A 597 23.74 -21.80 -1.49
C GLY A 597 24.80 -22.83 -1.13
N GLU A 598 25.90 -22.37 -0.54
CA GLU A 598 26.99 -23.24 -0.10
C GLU A 598 27.37 -22.95 1.35
N HIS A 599 27.74 -24.02 2.07
CA HIS A 599 28.22 -23.94 3.43
C HIS A 599 29.29 -25.00 3.69
N LEU A 600 30.37 -24.60 4.36
CA LEU A 600 31.37 -25.54 4.87
C LEU A 600 31.13 -25.74 6.37
N CYS A 601 30.83 -26.97 6.78
CA CYS A 601 30.69 -27.32 8.19
C CYS A 601 31.76 -28.36 8.56
N SER A 602 32.79 -27.93 9.30
CA SER A 602 33.94 -28.77 9.67
C SER A 602 34.64 -29.37 8.44
N GLN A 603 34.50 -30.68 8.18
CA GLN A 603 35.08 -31.40 7.04
C GLN A 603 34.07 -31.69 5.92
N ASP A 604 32.79 -31.35 6.13
CA ASP A 604 31.71 -31.64 5.19
C ASP A 604 31.37 -30.38 4.37
N HIS A 605 31.31 -30.53 3.05
CA HIS A 605 30.85 -29.49 2.14
C HIS A 605 29.37 -29.69 1.81
N TYR A 606 28.56 -28.68 2.09
CA TYR A 606 27.13 -28.64 1.83
C TYR A 606 26.87 -27.75 0.62
N SER A 607 26.45 -28.35 -0.49
CA SER A 607 25.90 -27.63 -1.63
C SER A 607 24.38 -27.76 -1.61
N THR A 608 23.67 -26.64 -1.61
CA THR A 608 22.21 -26.59 -1.53
C THR A 608 21.65 -26.04 -2.83
N SER A 609 20.63 -26.70 -3.38
CA SER A 609 19.80 -26.15 -4.45
C SER A 609 18.34 -26.07 -4.03
N TYR A 610 17.65 -25.11 -4.61
CA TYR A 610 16.26 -24.79 -4.34
C TYR A 610 15.47 -24.72 -5.64
N LEU A 611 14.20 -25.10 -5.57
CA LEU A 611 13.19 -24.79 -6.58
C LEU A 611 11.99 -24.17 -5.88
N PHE A 612 11.63 -22.93 -6.22
CA PHE A 612 10.46 -22.23 -5.67
C PHE A 612 9.37 -22.09 -6.73
N ALA A 613 8.30 -22.89 -6.64
CA ALA A 613 7.20 -22.86 -7.59
C ALA A 613 6.12 -21.85 -7.15
N LEU A 614 6.24 -20.62 -7.67
CA LEU A 614 5.29 -19.53 -7.40
C LEU A 614 4.02 -19.66 -8.25
N ASN A 615 2.88 -19.28 -7.66
CA ASN A 615 1.60 -19.11 -8.31
C ASN A 615 0.99 -17.78 -7.85
N GLY A 616 1.02 -16.77 -8.72
CA GLY A 616 0.87 -15.39 -8.29
C GLY A 616 1.95 -15.02 -7.27
N VAL A 617 1.56 -14.46 -6.14
CA VAL A 617 2.46 -14.04 -5.05
C VAL A 617 2.68 -15.10 -3.96
N ASN A 618 2.13 -16.31 -4.11
CA ASN A 618 2.27 -17.40 -3.14
C ASN A 618 3.10 -18.57 -3.69
N LEU A 619 3.63 -19.40 -2.80
CA LEU A 619 4.28 -20.67 -3.16
C LEU A 619 3.22 -21.78 -3.24
N SER A 620 3.21 -22.50 -4.37
CA SER A 620 2.40 -23.72 -4.53
C SER A 620 3.14 -24.98 -4.11
N GLU A 621 4.48 -24.95 -4.17
CA GLU A 621 5.40 -26.02 -3.80
C GLU A 621 6.80 -25.40 -3.71
N PHE A 622 7.68 -25.98 -2.91
CA PHE A 622 9.12 -25.72 -3.06
C PHE A 622 9.94 -26.97 -2.75
N GLU A 623 11.12 -27.06 -3.36
CA GLU A 623 12.06 -28.14 -3.14
C GLU A 623 13.37 -27.61 -2.55
N ILE A 624 13.99 -28.41 -1.69
CA ILE A 624 15.35 -28.19 -1.19
C ILE A 624 16.15 -29.47 -1.41
N THR A 625 17.29 -29.37 -2.10
CA THR A 625 18.23 -30.49 -2.25
C THR A 625 19.55 -30.13 -1.60
N TYR A 626 19.96 -30.91 -0.59
CA TYR A 626 21.30 -30.85 -0.01
C TYR A 626 22.17 -31.95 -0.62
N THR A 627 23.32 -31.58 -1.17
CA THR A 627 24.39 -32.50 -1.54
C THR A 627 25.51 -32.34 -0.53
N VAL A 628 25.73 -33.37 0.27
CA VAL A 628 26.74 -33.37 1.34
C VAL A 628 27.89 -34.26 0.91
N LYS A 629 29.10 -33.70 0.86
CA LYS A 629 30.34 -34.44 0.58
C LYS A 629 31.32 -34.29 1.74
N GLY A 630 31.70 -35.40 2.34
CA GLY A 630 32.70 -35.46 3.40
C GLY A 630 33.18 -36.88 3.66
N PRO A 631 34.20 -37.05 4.53
CA PRO A 631 34.83 -38.34 4.76
C PRO A 631 33.92 -39.36 5.46
N ALA A 632 32.96 -38.91 6.26
CA ALA A 632 32.02 -39.77 6.99
C ALA A 632 30.60 -39.81 6.39
N LYS A 633 30.25 -38.83 5.54
CA LYS A 633 28.91 -38.65 4.98
C LYS A 633 29.03 -38.26 3.51
N ASP A 634 28.30 -38.96 2.66
CA ASP A 634 28.24 -38.69 1.23
C ASP A 634 26.84 -39.04 0.75
N TYR A 635 25.94 -38.06 0.81
CA TYR A 635 24.53 -38.27 0.53
C TYR A 635 23.87 -37.05 -0.13
N VAL A 636 22.78 -37.34 -0.84
CA VAL A 636 21.85 -36.35 -1.35
C VAL A 636 20.56 -36.43 -0.55
N SER A 637 20.09 -35.29 -0.06
CA SER A 637 18.80 -35.13 0.59
C SER A 637 17.92 -34.23 -0.24
N LYS A 638 16.93 -34.81 -0.93
CA LYS A 638 15.92 -34.04 -1.67
C LYS A 638 14.64 -33.98 -0.84
N THR A 639 14.17 -32.78 -0.54
CA THR A 639 12.93 -32.52 0.20
C THR A 639 11.95 -31.76 -0.68
N VAL A 640 10.70 -32.22 -0.77
CA VAL A 640 9.61 -31.55 -1.48
C VAL A 640 8.57 -31.12 -0.46
N PHE A 641 8.22 -29.83 -0.48
CA PHE A 641 7.28 -29.21 0.45
C PHE A 641 5.99 -28.82 -0.27
N GLN A 642 4.86 -29.27 0.26
CA GLN A 642 3.53 -28.94 -0.23
C GLN A 642 2.73 -28.20 0.85
N PRO A 643 1.99 -27.14 0.49
CA PRO A 643 1.29 -26.32 1.47
C PRO A 643 0.18 -27.16 2.11
N ILE A 644 0.06 -27.09 3.43
CA ILE A 644 -1.10 -27.65 4.12
C ILE A 644 -2.28 -26.77 3.73
N LYS A 645 -3.27 -27.36 3.06
CA LYS A 645 -4.54 -26.69 2.85
C LYS A 645 -5.25 -26.71 4.20
N ASP A 646 -5.20 -25.60 4.92
CA ASP A 646 -6.06 -25.42 6.08
C ASP A 646 -7.51 -25.55 5.56
N HIS A 647 -8.16 -26.65 5.92
CA HIS A 647 -9.57 -26.85 5.67
C HIS A 647 -10.32 -25.85 6.56
N VAL A 648 -10.85 -24.80 5.94
CA VAL A 648 -11.88 -23.95 6.52
C VAL A 648 -13.04 -23.87 5.55
#